data_AF-A0A7R9YNB1-F1
#
_entry.id   AF-A0A7R9YNB1-F1
#
_cell.length_a   1.000
_cell.length_b   1.000
_cell.length_c   1.000
_cell.angle_alpha   90.00
_cell.angle_beta   90.00
_cell.angle_gamma   90.00
#
_symmetry.space_group_name_H-M   'P 1'
#
loop_
_entity.id
_entity.type
_entity.pdbx_description
1 polymer ?
#
loop_
_entity_poly.entity_id
_entity_poly.type
_entity_poly.pdbx_seq_one_letter_code
_entity_poly.pdbx_strand_id
1 'polypeptide(L)'
;RRRLGLRISSRRRRQMSLHPSTPHAIKLTTHPQQFGIDPVPVHWGDVDPKRRGPVISTVSEPGKRNAIGAHSGTYSIYRALALAKSGLDRNFRPDFTNTLPGEIFLKGPFTAWSEPDCIVSLDPWGHLCQGIFADELARGELDLRPTIAVTRSHLDIPEIKDAIKQGRIKQDGVVLSSNGLVVVTKSAVEPVWFLPGVARRFNCSETDLRVTLHEQTGGMYPELITRPDLKLFLPPINGTTVYMIGDVATIPDPSKPLCVRLHDESGDSDIFGSDRSSCRASLLFGIERCIEAAQRGGAGLIIYTRQEGNALGEVTKFMIYNARRRMGDSVAAYFAEADRVAGLSDQRLHELTPDILHWLGVTRIDEFVSESETKYDAIVSAGIPIGARVGLPADRVPPTARVESAAQEGQRLEKRRSTEGAELLLPTRMPSNAARLSVASRCAPGKNGSTADGAPHGRHIVLVSHPRLYSAEPLPLRWGASTSELRGPVVATLTKPQFRNAIGVHSGATAVHRATAVAKGLLPAGRPLELASTQPMVRIGPHPAWMHPERIVSIDPWGANVLDAFPLAAERGVDLQPSIAIARADLAIAEIREAVSAGRLRVDGSVLTADSVVHGVKCAIEPVWHLPGIAKRFGLTEVTLRQSLFEQTGGMY
;
A
#
# COMPACT_ATOMS: atom_id res chain seq x y z
N ARG A 1 -57.20 -55.10 31.17
CA ARG A 1 -57.96 -55.39 29.92
C ARG A 1 -58.27 -54.06 29.23
N ARG A 2 -57.87 -53.92 27.94
CA ARG A 2 -58.33 -52.96 26.90
C ARG A 2 -58.02 -51.47 27.15
N ARG A 3 -57.00 -50.88 26.51
CA ARG A 3 -56.99 -50.29 25.13
C ARG A 3 -58.22 -49.42 24.84
N LEU A 4 -58.06 -48.10 24.96
CA LEU A 4 -58.83 -47.08 24.25
C LEU A 4 -57.88 -46.36 23.30
N GLY A 5 -58.17 -46.43 22.00
CA GLY A 5 -57.42 -45.75 20.95
C GLY A 5 -57.88 -44.30 20.81
N LEU A 6 -56.94 -43.37 20.87
CA LEU A 6 -57.13 -41.98 20.46
C LEU A 6 -56.50 -41.80 19.09
N ARG A 7 -57.36 -41.63 18.07
CA ARG A 7 -56.99 -41.09 16.76
C ARG A 7 -56.79 -39.58 16.91
N ILE A 8 -55.56 -39.10 16.74
CA ILE A 8 -55.29 -37.68 16.50
C ILE A 8 -54.80 -37.56 15.06
N SER A 9 -55.53 -36.77 14.26
CA SER A 9 -55.19 -36.51 12.87
C SER A 9 -53.93 -35.64 12.79
N SER A 10 -52.84 -36.17 12.24
CA SER A 10 -51.62 -35.42 12.00
C SER A 10 -51.79 -34.54 10.76
N ARG A 11 -51.72 -33.22 10.95
CA ARG A 11 -51.54 -32.24 9.88
C ARG A 11 -50.28 -32.62 9.11
N ARG A 12 -50.44 -33.01 7.83
CA ARG A 12 -49.35 -33.19 6.87
C ARG A 12 -48.53 -31.90 6.79
N ARG A 13 -47.34 -31.90 7.39
CA ARG A 13 -46.25 -30.98 7.01
C ARG A 13 -45.95 -31.25 5.54
N ARG A 14 -46.16 -30.26 4.67
CA ARG A 14 -45.63 -30.29 3.31
C ARG A 14 -44.10 -30.42 3.43
N GLN A 15 -43.57 -31.57 3.06
CA GLN A 15 -42.16 -31.70 2.68
C GLN A 15 -41.93 -30.73 1.53
N MET A 16 -41.24 -29.61 1.80
CA MET A 16 -40.54 -28.89 0.76
C MET A 16 -39.43 -29.82 0.30
N SER A 17 -39.55 -30.34 -0.92
CA SER A 17 -38.44 -31.02 -1.57
C SER A 17 -37.29 -30.03 -1.66
N LEU A 18 -36.15 -30.41 -1.07
CA LEU A 18 -34.86 -29.82 -1.36
C LEU A 18 -34.58 -30.03 -2.85
N HIS A 19 -34.94 -29.06 -3.67
CA HIS A 19 -34.40 -28.99 -5.02
C HIS A 19 -32.88 -28.80 -4.88
N PRO A 20 -32.06 -29.54 -5.65
CA PRO A 20 -30.64 -29.24 -5.75
C PRO A 20 -30.54 -27.80 -6.25
N SER A 21 -29.81 -26.97 -5.51
CA SER A 21 -29.47 -25.61 -5.90
C SER A 21 -28.97 -25.63 -7.34
N THR A 22 -29.63 -24.85 -8.21
CA THR A 22 -29.19 -24.60 -9.58
C THR A 22 -27.69 -24.31 -9.59
N PRO A 23 -26.89 -24.92 -10.48
CA PRO A 23 -25.47 -24.65 -10.58
C PRO A 23 -25.26 -23.15 -10.78
N HIS A 24 -24.62 -22.52 -9.79
CA HIS A 24 -24.38 -21.09 -9.77
C HIS A 24 -23.24 -20.80 -10.75
N ALA A 25 -23.58 -20.21 -11.90
CA ALA A 25 -22.57 -19.81 -12.88
C ALA A 25 -21.71 -18.67 -12.31
N ILE A 26 -20.42 -18.92 -12.14
CA ILE A 26 -19.43 -17.87 -11.83
C ILE A 26 -19.42 -16.92 -13.03
N LYS A 27 -19.78 -15.66 -12.81
CA LYS A 27 -19.75 -14.63 -13.86
C LYS A 27 -18.33 -14.07 -13.94
N LEU A 28 -17.66 -14.30 -15.06
CA LEU A 28 -16.35 -13.71 -15.33
C LEU A 28 -16.50 -12.21 -15.59
N THR A 29 -15.60 -11.40 -15.04
CA THR A 29 -15.58 -9.93 -15.18
C THR A 29 -15.11 -9.46 -16.58
N THR A 30 -14.80 -10.40 -17.48
CA THR A 30 -14.11 -10.16 -18.75
C THR A 30 -15.01 -9.73 -19.91
N HIS A 31 -16.34 -9.85 -19.81
CA HIS A 31 -17.25 -9.52 -20.90
C HIS A 31 -18.17 -8.32 -20.58
N PRO A 32 -18.12 -7.22 -21.37
CA PRO A 32 -18.95 -6.02 -21.16
C PRO A 32 -20.46 -6.30 -21.08
N GLN A 33 -20.92 -7.36 -21.75
CA GLN A 33 -22.34 -7.72 -21.83
C GLN A 33 -22.81 -8.65 -20.70
N GLN A 34 -21.96 -9.08 -19.77
CA GLN A 34 -22.29 -10.11 -18.77
C GLN A 34 -22.09 -9.68 -17.31
N PHE A 35 -21.36 -8.58 -17.06
CA PHE A 35 -21.05 -8.03 -15.73
C PHE A 35 -21.10 -6.50 -15.76
N GLY A 36 -21.93 -5.85 -14.94
CA GLY A 36 -22.00 -4.37 -14.88
C GLY A 36 -22.50 -3.71 -16.18
N ILE A 37 -23.66 -4.15 -16.69
CA ILE A 37 -24.28 -3.63 -17.93
C ILE A 37 -24.76 -2.18 -17.78
N ASP A 38 -24.96 -1.72 -16.53
CA ASP A 38 -25.42 -0.38 -16.19
C ASP A 38 -24.81 0.08 -14.84
N PRO A 39 -23.51 0.44 -14.81
CA PRO A 39 -22.86 0.88 -13.57
C PRO A 39 -23.49 2.17 -13.07
N VAL A 40 -23.56 2.36 -11.75
CA VAL A 40 -24.03 3.64 -11.19
C VAL A 40 -23.06 4.76 -11.62
N PRO A 41 -23.53 5.79 -12.36
CA PRO A 41 -22.65 6.83 -12.87
C PRO A 41 -21.88 7.56 -11.76
N VAL A 42 -20.64 7.96 -12.06
CA VAL A 42 -19.83 8.83 -11.20
C VAL A 42 -19.33 10.02 -11.99
N HIS A 43 -19.68 11.21 -11.51
CA HIS A 43 -19.23 12.49 -12.03
C HIS A 43 -18.14 13.07 -11.11
N TRP A 44 -16.91 12.57 -11.24
CA TRP A 44 -15.79 12.96 -10.36
C TRP A 44 -15.61 14.49 -10.35
N GLY A 45 -15.56 15.07 -9.14
CA GLY A 45 -15.44 16.52 -8.95
C GLY A 45 -16.76 17.30 -8.91
N ASP A 46 -17.94 16.70 -9.06
CA ASP A 46 -19.19 17.43 -8.83
C ASP A 46 -19.29 17.88 -7.35
N VAL A 47 -19.67 19.14 -7.16
CA VAL A 47 -19.85 19.78 -5.85
C VAL A 47 -21.00 19.16 -5.05
N ASP A 48 -22.03 18.65 -5.73
CA ASP A 48 -23.16 17.98 -5.10
C ASP A 48 -22.84 16.48 -5.00
N PRO A 49 -22.71 15.92 -3.78
CA PRO A 49 -22.34 14.53 -3.62
C PRO A 49 -23.38 13.55 -4.19
N LYS A 50 -24.67 13.92 -4.27
CA LYS A 50 -25.69 13.07 -4.90
C LYS A 50 -25.54 13.02 -6.40
N ARG A 51 -25.20 14.14 -7.05
CA ARG A 51 -24.90 14.16 -8.50
C ARG A 51 -23.54 13.55 -8.81
N ARG A 52 -22.54 13.78 -7.96
CA ARG A 52 -21.22 13.12 -8.04
C ARG A 52 -21.40 11.60 -8.08
N GLY A 53 -22.28 11.06 -7.23
CA GLY A 53 -22.55 9.63 -7.10
C GLY A 53 -21.57 8.93 -6.15
N PRO A 54 -21.92 7.77 -5.58
CA PRO A 54 -21.09 7.06 -4.61
C PRO A 54 -19.99 6.22 -5.28
N VAL A 55 -18.98 5.82 -4.51
CA VAL A 55 -17.99 4.79 -4.92
C VAL A 55 -18.54 3.40 -4.57
N ILE A 56 -18.72 2.55 -5.57
CA ILE A 56 -19.30 1.21 -5.42
C ILE A 56 -18.35 0.16 -6.01
N SER A 57 -17.76 -0.65 -5.12
CA SER A 57 -16.94 -1.81 -5.50
C SER A 57 -17.44 -3.11 -4.88
N THR A 58 -18.73 -3.15 -4.53
CA THR A 58 -19.34 -4.32 -3.90
C THR A 58 -19.41 -5.53 -4.84
N VAL A 59 -19.43 -6.70 -4.19
CA VAL A 59 -19.51 -8.03 -4.81
C VAL A 59 -20.93 -8.61 -4.73
N SER A 60 -21.82 -8.02 -3.92
CA SER A 60 -23.20 -8.48 -3.72
C SER A 60 -24.11 -8.09 -4.91
N GLU A 61 -23.89 -6.91 -5.49
CA GLU A 61 -24.61 -6.40 -6.66
C GLU A 61 -23.67 -5.94 -7.78
N PRO A 62 -23.04 -6.88 -8.50
CA PRO A 62 -21.99 -6.51 -9.45
C PRO A 62 -22.48 -5.68 -10.65
N GLY A 63 -23.79 -5.65 -10.90
CA GLY A 63 -24.42 -4.80 -11.90
C GLY A 63 -24.23 -3.29 -11.65
N LYS A 64 -24.18 -2.88 -10.37
CA LYS A 64 -24.11 -1.47 -9.95
C LYS A 64 -22.70 -0.96 -9.70
N ARG A 65 -21.70 -1.84 -9.79
CA ARG A 65 -20.30 -1.55 -9.53
C ARG A 65 -19.79 -0.51 -10.51
N ASN A 66 -19.17 0.55 -10.00
CA ASN A 66 -18.60 1.65 -10.78
C ASN A 66 -17.09 1.84 -10.57
N ALA A 67 -16.46 0.94 -9.80
CA ALA A 67 -15.03 0.92 -9.54
C ALA A 67 -14.41 -0.48 -9.73
N ILE A 68 -13.20 -0.50 -10.26
CA ILE A 68 -12.34 -1.70 -10.39
C ILE A 68 -11.74 -2.02 -9.01
N GLY A 69 -11.51 -3.31 -8.71
CA GLY A 69 -11.07 -3.78 -7.39
C GLY A 69 -12.23 -4.03 -6.41
N ALA A 70 -11.93 -4.13 -5.12
CA ALA A 70 -12.89 -4.40 -4.07
C ALA A 70 -12.67 -3.49 -2.86
N HIS A 71 -13.73 -3.24 -2.09
CA HIS A 71 -13.64 -2.55 -0.81
C HIS A 71 -12.65 -3.27 0.13
N SER A 72 -11.98 -2.50 0.99
CA SER A 72 -10.97 -3.02 1.91
C SER A 72 -9.67 -3.51 1.25
N GLY A 73 -9.48 -3.28 -0.06
CA GLY A 73 -8.19 -3.43 -0.74
C GLY A 73 -7.45 -4.74 -0.40
N THR A 74 -6.27 -4.63 0.22
CA THR A 74 -5.45 -5.77 0.67
C THR A 74 -6.15 -6.67 1.69
N TYR A 75 -7.11 -6.16 2.45
CA TYR A 75 -7.86 -6.92 3.46
C TYR A 75 -9.03 -7.73 2.91
N SER A 76 -9.42 -7.51 1.64
CA SER A 76 -10.49 -8.27 0.99
C SER A 76 -10.24 -9.79 1.01
N ILE A 77 -8.98 -10.22 0.97
CA ILE A 77 -8.59 -11.64 1.06
C ILE A 77 -8.91 -12.27 2.43
N TYR A 78 -8.76 -11.52 3.52
CA TYR A 78 -9.11 -11.99 4.86
C TYR A 78 -10.62 -12.09 5.03
N ARG A 79 -11.35 -11.13 4.45
CA ARG A 79 -12.81 -11.21 4.37
C ARG A 79 -13.26 -12.44 3.59
N ALA A 80 -12.61 -12.74 2.46
CA ALA A 80 -12.88 -13.94 1.66
C ALA A 80 -12.71 -15.22 2.48
N LEU A 81 -11.61 -15.35 3.23
CA LEU A 81 -11.39 -16.47 4.13
C LEU A 81 -12.42 -16.54 5.26
N ALA A 82 -12.73 -15.39 5.88
CA ALA A 82 -13.68 -15.32 6.97
C ALA A 82 -15.08 -15.76 6.52
N LEU A 83 -15.55 -15.28 5.37
CA LEU A 83 -16.84 -15.68 4.80
C LEU A 83 -16.87 -17.16 4.44
N ALA A 84 -15.82 -17.66 3.80
CA ALA A 84 -15.71 -19.08 3.46
C ALA A 84 -15.76 -19.96 4.71
N LYS A 85 -15.03 -19.59 5.78
CA LYS A 85 -14.97 -20.34 7.05
C LYS A 85 -16.27 -20.27 7.84
N SER A 86 -16.84 -19.09 7.97
CA SER A 86 -18.00 -18.83 8.86
C SER A 86 -19.33 -19.30 8.27
N GLY A 87 -19.38 -19.56 6.96
CA GLY A 87 -20.64 -19.80 6.26
C GLY A 87 -21.56 -18.58 6.29
N LEU A 88 -21.03 -17.39 6.59
CA LEU A 88 -21.77 -16.13 6.48
C LEU A 88 -22.34 -16.00 5.06
N ASP A 89 -23.51 -15.38 4.97
CA ASP A 89 -24.15 -15.10 3.68
C ASP A 89 -23.17 -14.35 2.77
N ARG A 90 -23.04 -14.81 1.52
CA ARG A 90 -22.24 -14.16 0.47
C ARG A 90 -22.71 -12.73 0.21
N ASN A 91 -23.98 -12.46 0.49
CA ASN A 91 -24.62 -11.14 0.40
C ASN A 91 -24.62 -10.38 1.73
N PHE A 92 -23.85 -10.82 2.73
CA PHE A 92 -23.76 -10.13 4.01
C PHE A 92 -23.37 -8.67 3.81
N ARG A 93 -24.28 -7.79 4.25
CA ARG A 93 -24.10 -6.34 4.31
C ARG A 93 -23.67 -5.97 5.73
N PRO A 94 -22.51 -5.31 5.91
CA PRO A 94 -22.14 -4.74 7.20
C PRO A 94 -23.18 -3.71 7.64
N ASP A 95 -23.45 -3.67 8.94
CA ASP A 95 -24.24 -2.61 9.55
C ASP A 95 -23.30 -1.46 9.93
N PHE A 96 -23.53 -0.29 9.33
CA PHE A 96 -22.79 0.95 9.57
C PHE A 96 -23.59 1.95 10.42
N THR A 97 -24.64 1.50 11.10
CA THR A 97 -25.37 2.33 12.06
C THR A 97 -24.42 2.86 13.12
N ASN A 98 -24.48 4.16 13.40
CA ASN A 98 -23.61 4.88 14.34
C ASN A 98 -22.10 4.87 14.01
N THR A 99 -21.72 4.62 12.75
CA THR A 99 -20.30 4.72 12.32
C THR A 99 -19.97 6.05 11.63
N LEU A 100 -20.92 6.98 11.53
CA LEU A 100 -20.64 8.33 11.01
C LEU A 100 -19.68 9.08 11.93
N PRO A 101 -18.77 9.89 11.38
CA PRO A 101 -17.99 10.85 12.17
C PRO A 101 -18.94 11.76 12.98
N GLY A 102 -18.54 12.17 14.18
CA GLY A 102 -19.33 13.13 14.96
C GLY A 102 -19.47 14.50 14.28
N GLU A 103 -20.31 15.38 14.83
CA GLU A 103 -20.60 16.70 14.26
C GLU A 103 -19.37 17.65 14.16
N ILE A 104 -18.30 17.37 14.91
CA ILE A 104 -17.12 18.25 15.03
C ILE A 104 -16.08 17.99 13.92
N PHE A 105 -16.23 16.95 13.09
CA PHE A 105 -15.04 16.36 12.46
C PHE A 105 -14.52 17.05 11.20
N LEU A 106 -15.32 17.74 10.38
CA LEU A 106 -14.84 18.49 9.20
C LEU A 106 -15.88 19.53 8.75
N LYS A 107 -15.51 20.82 8.67
CA LYS A 107 -16.32 21.89 8.06
C LYS A 107 -16.24 21.85 6.51
N GLY A 108 -16.29 20.65 5.95
CA GLY A 108 -16.39 20.47 4.50
C GLY A 108 -17.79 20.79 3.98
N PRO A 109 -18.00 20.80 2.65
CA PRO A 109 -16.99 20.53 1.63
C PRO A 109 -16.00 21.70 1.47
N PHE A 110 -14.72 21.38 1.31
CA PHE A 110 -13.72 22.36 0.88
C PHE A 110 -13.68 22.44 -0.64
N THR A 111 -13.30 23.59 -1.20
CA THR A 111 -13.24 23.81 -2.66
C THR A 111 -12.44 22.71 -3.38
N ALA A 112 -11.33 22.26 -2.78
CA ALA A 112 -10.46 21.22 -3.31
C ALA A 112 -11.15 19.85 -3.51
N TRP A 113 -12.31 19.58 -2.88
CA TRP A 113 -13.05 18.33 -3.06
C TRP A 113 -13.75 18.24 -4.42
N SER A 114 -14.03 19.40 -5.02
CA SER A 114 -14.70 19.54 -6.31
C SER A 114 -13.81 20.13 -7.41
N GLU A 115 -12.66 20.71 -7.04
CA GLU A 115 -11.71 21.20 -8.03
C GLU A 115 -11.12 20.03 -8.83
N PRO A 116 -11.17 20.09 -10.17
CA PRO A 116 -10.57 19.06 -11.01
C PRO A 116 -9.10 18.85 -10.66
N ASP A 117 -8.68 17.59 -10.60
CA ASP A 117 -7.30 17.17 -10.37
C ASP A 117 -6.67 17.49 -8.99
N CYS A 118 -7.39 18.13 -8.07
CA CYS A 118 -6.90 18.37 -6.70
C CYS A 118 -6.89 17.10 -5.85
N ILE A 119 -7.93 16.26 -5.97
CA ILE A 119 -8.04 14.96 -5.29
C ILE A 119 -8.33 13.89 -6.33
N VAL A 120 -7.42 12.92 -6.45
CA VAL A 120 -7.45 11.85 -7.45
C VAL A 120 -7.18 10.47 -6.87
N SER A 121 -6.79 10.35 -5.60
CA SER A 121 -6.34 9.10 -4.96
C SER A 121 -7.09 8.70 -3.68
N LEU A 122 -8.09 9.48 -3.28
CA LEU A 122 -9.07 9.13 -2.24
C LEU A 122 -10.47 9.62 -2.63
N ASP A 123 -11.50 9.12 -1.96
CA ASP A 123 -12.87 9.62 -2.10
C ASP A 123 -13.14 10.71 -1.04
N PRO A 124 -13.23 12.01 -1.41
CA PRO A 124 -13.38 13.08 -0.43
C PRO A 124 -14.67 12.97 0.40
N TRP A 125 -15.71 12.35 -0.18
CA TRP A 125 -17.00 12.11 0.47
C TRP A 125 -17.08 10.77 1.22
N GLY A 126 -16.00 9.98 1.21
CA GLY A 126 -15.97 8.60 1.70
C GLY A 126 -16.30 8.41 3.18
N HIS A 127 -16.18 9.47 3.99
CA HIS A 127 -16.54 9.49 5.41
C HIS A 127 -18.00 9.85 5.67
N LEU A 128 -18.72 10.35 4.66
CA LEU A 128 -20.11 10.82 4.76
C LEU A 128 -21.09 9.97 3.94
N CYS A 129 -20.60 8.97 3.20
CA CYS A 129 -21.42 8.22 2.24
C CYS A 129 -22.67 7.58 2.87
N GLN A 130 -22.58 7.13 4.13
CA GLN A 130 -23.71 6.52 4.85
C GLN A 130 -24.83 7.53 5.14
N GLY A 131 -24.49 8.81 5.37
CA GLY A 131 -25.47 9.87 5.61
C GLY A 131 -26.04 10.45 4.31
N ILE A 132 -25.17 10.65 3.30
CA ILE A 132 -25.57 11.23 2.00
C ILE A 132 -26.57 10.31 1.27
N PHE A 133 -26.35 9.00 1.32
CA PHE A 133 -27.15 7.99 0.62
C PHE A 133 -28.00 7.14 1.58
N ALA A 134 -28.39 7.70 2.73
CA ALA A 134 -29.09 6.96 3.79
C ALA A 134 -30.41 6.34 3.30
N ASP A 135 -31.14 7.07 2.45
CA ASP A 135 -32.42 6.64 1.89
C ASP A 135 -32.25 5.44 0.94
N GLU A 136 -31.27 5.50 0.04
CA GLU A 136 -30.93 4.44 -0.91
C GLU A 136 -30.41 3.19 -0.17
N LEU A 137 -29.65 3.38 0.91
CA LEU A 137 -29.19 2.29 1.79
C LEU A 137 -30.35 1.64 2.55
N ALA A 138 -31.27 2.43 3.10
CA ALA A 138 -32.45 1.94 3.83
C ALA A 138 -33.41 1.15 2.93
N ARG A 139 -33.53 1.52 1.65
CA ARG A 139 -34.29 0.75 0.64
C ARG A 139 -33.53 -0.48 0.12
N GLY A 140 -32.28 -0.66 0.52
CA GLY A 140 -31.42 -1.75 0.06
C GLY A 140 -30.97 -1.61 -1.40
N GLU A 141 -31.14 -0.43 -2.00
CA GLU A 141 -30.82 -0.14 -3.40
C GLU A 141 -29.31 -0.07 -3.66
N LEU A 142 -28.52 0.27 -2.65
CA LEU A 142 -27.06 0.35 -2.75
C LEU A 142 -26.41 -0.45 -1.62
N ASP A 143 -25.21 -0.97 -1.88
CA ASP A 143 -24.30 -1.52 -0.87
C ASP A 143 -23.03 -0.68 -0.89
N LEU A 144 -23.02 0.34 -0.03
CA LEU A 144 -21.95 1.33 0.09
C LEU A 144 -21.14 1.07 1.35
N ARG A 145 -19.82 1.23 1.25
CA ARG A 145 -18.90 1.11 2.38
C ARG A 145 -18.07 2.37 2.48
N PRO A 146 -17.88 2.91 3.70
CA PRO A 146 -17.04 4.07 3.89
C PRO A 146 -15.59 3.72 3.50
N THR A 147 -14.98 4.58 2.72
CA THR A 147 -13.55 4.51 2.37
C THR A 147 -12.70 5.36 3.31
N ILE A 148 -13.35 6.19 4.14
CA ILE A 148 -12.72 6.96 5.21
C ILE A 148 -13.50 6.76 6.49
N ALA A 149 -12.82 6.41 7.58
CA ALA A 149 -13.40 6.33 8.91
C ALA A 149 -12.65 7.27 9.86
N VAL A 150 -13.36 7.98 10.73
CA VAL A 150 -12.78 8.99 11.63
C VAL A 150 -13.24 8.76 13.05
N THR A 151 -12.32 8.85 14.01
CA THR A 151 -12.62 8.67 15.44
C THR A 151 -11.66 9.46 16.33
N ARG A 152 -11.99 9.61 17.60
CA ARG A 152 -11.09 10.19 18.62
C ARG A 152 -10.37 9.09 19.38
N SER A 153 -9.15 9.36 19.80
CA SER A 153 -8.30 8.40 20.50
C SER A 153 -7.26 9.13 21.34
N HIS A 154 -6.59 8.37 22.21
CA HIS A 154 -5.44 8.83 22.96
C HIS A 154 -4.27 7.94 22.59
N LEU A 155 -3.12 8.53 22.28
CA LEU A 155 -1.88 7.79 22.01
C LEU A 155 -1.04 7.77 23.28
N ASP A 156 -0.69 6.56 23.73
CA ASP A 156 0.30 6.36 24.77
C ASP A 156 1.66 6.07 24.11
N ILE A 157 2.58 7.04 24.20
CA ILE A 157 3.90 6.96 23.58
C ILE A 157 4.94 7.18 24.68
N PRO A 158 5.71 6.14 25.07
CA PRO A 158 6.71 6.24 26.13
C PRO A 158 7.69 7.40 25.95
N GLU A 159 8.15 7.63 24.72
CA GLU A 159 9.12 8.70 24.42
C GLU A 159 8.55 10.10 24.57
N ILE A 160 7.23 10.29 24.42
CA ILE A 160 6.57 11.57 24.71
C ILE A 160 6.50 11.80 26.22
N LYS A 161 6.26 10.76 27.02
CA LYS A 161 6.33 10.84 28.49
C LYS A 161 7.74 11.22 28.94
N ASP A 162 8.77 10.67 28.30
CA ASP A 162 10.16 11.03 28.58
C ASP A 162 10.48 12.46 28.12
N ALA A 163 9.93 12.92 27.00
CA ALA A 163 10.03 14.32 26.57
C ALA A 163 9.42 15.29 27.60
N ILE A 164 8.29 14.92 28.21
CA ILE A 164 7.66 15.68 29.29
C ILE A 164 8.56 15.72 30.53
N LYS A 165 9.08 14.57 30.98
CA LYS A 165 10.01 14.49 32.14
C LYS A 165 11.26 15.33 31.93
N GLN A 166 11.78 15.39 30.70
CA GLN A 166 12.95 16.18 30.32
C GLN A 166 12.63 17.67 30.12
N GLY A 167 11.37 18.09 30.25
CA GLY A 167 10.94 19.47 30.07
C GLY A 167 10.93 19.95 28.60
N ARG A 168 11.06 19.03 27.63
CA ARG A 168 11.02 19.36 26.19
C ARG A 168 9.62 19.72 25.72
N ILE A 169 8.59 19.11 26.30
CA ILE A 169 7.18 19.44 26.05
C ILE A 169 6.47 19.61 27.39
N LYS A 170 5.55 20.58 27.45
CA LYS A 170 4.74 20.85 28.65
C LYS A 170 3.37 20.22 28.50
N GLN A 171 2.84 19.64 29.57
CA GLN A 171 1.45 19.19 29.62
C GLN A 171 0.51 20.40 29.75
N ASP A 172 -0.64 20.34 29.08
CA ASP A 172 -1.65 21.41 29.08
C ASP A 172 -3.07 20.91 29.45
N GLY A 173 -3.24 19.60 29.63
CA GLY A 173 -4.53 18.98 29.95
C GLY A 173 -5.49 18.86 28.76
N VAL A 174 -5.10 19.34 27.57
CA VAL A 174 -5.97 19.44 26.39
C VAL A 174 -5.35 18.71 25.19
N VAL A 175 -4.17 19.13 24.73
CA VAL A 175 -3.43 18.44 23.67
C VAL A 175 -2.68 17.23 24.25
N LEU A 176 -2.08 17.45 25.42
CA LEU A 176 -1.53 16.42 26.27
C LEU A 176 -2.39 16.29 27.51
N SER A 177 -3.03 15.14 27.68
CA SER A 177 -3.82 14.86 28.88
C SER A 177 -2.95 14.92 30.15
N SER A 178 -3.59 14.97 31.30
CA SER A 178 -2.91 15.01 32.61
C SER A 178 -1.99 13.80 32.86
N ASN A 179 -2.27 12.64 32.24
CA ASN A 179 -1.41 11.45 32.27
C ASN A 179 -0.40 11.37 31.10
N GLY A 180 -0.23 12.46 30.33
CA GLY A 180 0.75 12.56 29.25
C GLY A 180 0.40 11.77 27.99
N LEU A 181 -0.87 11.47 27.76
CA LEU A 181 -1.33 10.88 26.49
C LEU A 181 -1.56 11.99 25.46
N VAL A 182 -1.23 11.70 24.21
CA VAL A 182 -1.51 12.63 23.10
C VAL A 182 -2.98 12.47 22.70
N VAL A 183 -3.77 13.52 22.89
CA VAL A 183 -5.18 13.56 22.47
C VAL A 183 -5.23 13.78 20.97
N VAL A 184 -5.84 12.83 20.25
CA VAL A 184 -5.88 12.89 18.78
C VAL A 184 -7.27 12.61 18.23
N THR A 185 -7.57 13.27 17.12
CA THR A 185 -8.51 12.75 16.13
C THR A 185 -7.72 11.93 15.13
N LYS A 186 -8.18 10.74 14.78
CA LYS A 186 -7.53 9.90 13.77
C LYS A 186 -8.49 9.51 12.66
N SER A 187 -7.99 9.46 11.43
CA SER A 187 -8.70 8.89 10.30
C SER A 187 -7.93 7.72 9.69
N ALA A 188 -8.67 6.73 9.20
CA ALA A 188 -8.17 5.69 8.30
C ALA A 188 -8.74 5.97 6.91
N VAL A 189 -7.87 5.99 5.90
CA VAL A 189 -8.20 6.36 4.51
C VAL A 189 -7.81 5.21 3.59
N GLU A 190 -8.79 4.59 2.93
CA GLU A 190 -8.59 3.64 1.84
C GLU A 190 -8.33 4.37 0.51
N PRO A 191 -7.42 3.85 -0.33
CA PRO A 191 -7.12 4.47 -1.62
C PRO A 191 -8.29 4.28 -2.59
N VAL A 192 -8.69 5.38 -3.23
CA VAL A 192 -9.69 5.38 -4.32
C VAL A 192 -9.15 6.23 -5.45
N TRP A 193 -8.71 5.60 -6.52
CA TRP A 193 -8.06 6.27 -7.63
C TRP A 193 -9.05 6.64 -8.72
N PHE A 194 -9.09 7.92 -9.06
CA PHE A 194 -9.64 8.40 -10.32
C PHE A 194 -8.57 8.30 -11.40
N LEU A 195 -8.62 7.23 -12.19
CA LEU A 195 -7.56 6.85 -13.14
C LEU A 195 -7.13 7.97 -14.10
N PRO A 196 -8.04 8.79 -14.67
CA PRO A 196 -7.63 9.91 -15.53
C PRO A 196 -6.76 10.93 -14.79
N GLY A 197 -7.11 11.26 -13.54
CA GLY A 197 -6.36 12.21 -12.72
C GLY A 197 -5.02 11.65 -12.26
N VAL A 198 -4.98 10.39 -11.84
CA VAL A 198 -3.73 9.69 -11.47
C VAL A 198 -2.77 9.61 -12.66
N ALA A 199 -3.27 9.31 -13.87
CA ALA A 199 -2.45 9.26 -15.07
C ALA A 199 -1.80 10.63 -15.38
N ARG A 200 -2.56 11.73 -15.28
CA ARG A 200 -2.03 13.10 -15.38
C ARG A 200 -0.96 13.38 -14.33
N ARG A 201 -1.21 13.00 -13.06
CA ARG A 201 -0.26 13.18 -11.95
C ARG A 201 1.06 12.45 -12.18
N PHE A 202 1.00 11.29 -12.84
CA PHE A 202 2.17 10.49 -13.19
C PHE A 202 2.77 10.84 -14.55
N ASN A 203 2.25 11.85 -15.24
CA ASN A 203 2.69 12.26 -16.57
C ASN A 203 2.70 11.10 -17.59
N CYS A 204 1.63 10.29 -17.59
CA CYS A 204 1.43 9.19 -18.53
C CYS A 204 -0.01 9.19 -19.07
N SER A 205 -0.28 8.39 -20.11
CA SER A 205 -1.66 8.25 -20.60
C SER A 205 -2.49 7.32 -19.69
N GLU A 206 -3.81 7.54 -19.63
CA GLU A 206 -4.71 6.63 -18.89
C GLU A 206 -4.59 5.19 -19.40
N THR A 207 -4.42 5.01 -20.71
CA THR A 207 -4.22 3.71 -21.35
C THR A 207 -2.92 3.04 -20.87
N ASP A 208 -1.80 3.75 -20.88
CA ASP A 208 -0.51 3.20 -20.44
C ASP A 208 -0.54 2.83 -18.95
N LEU A 209 -1.15 3.67 -18.11
CA LEU A 209 -1.35 3.38 -16.69
C LEU A 209 -2.15 2.09 -16.50
N ARG A 210 -3.29 1.95 -17.20
CA ARG A 210 -4.15 0.76 -17.12
C ARG A 210 -3.46 -0.51 -17.60
N VAL A 211 -2.79 -0.44 -18.75
CA VAL A 211 -2.04 -1.58 -19.32
C VAL A 211 -0.95 -2.01 -18.37
N THR A 212 -0.17 -1.07 -17.86
CA THR A 212 0.94 -1.38 -16.96
C THR A 212 0.44 -1.94 -15.63
N LEU A 213 -0.62 -1.38 -15.05
CA LEU A 213 -1.26 -1.93 -13.85
C LEU A 213 -1.70 -3.37 -14.11
N HIS A 214 -2.41 -3.64 -15.21
CA HIS A 214 -2.85 -4.98 -15.57
C HIS A 214 -1.67 -5.97 -15.69
N GLU A 215 -0.66 -5.64 -16.49
CA GLU A 215 0.48 -6.51 -16.75
C GLU A 215 1.33 -6.76 -15.50
N GLN A 216 1.63 -5.70 -14.73
CA GLN A 216 2.52 -5.78 -13.57
C GLN A 216 1.85 -6.40 -12.35
N THR A 217 0.51 -6.43 -12.28
CA THR A 217 -0.22 -7.25 -11.30
C THR A 217 -0.52 -8.66 -11.81
N GLY A 218 0.13 -9.13 -12.88
CA GLY A 218 -0.06 -10.49 -13.40
C GLY A 218 -1.45 -10.74 -13.95
N GLY A 219 -2.13 -9.69 -14.39
CA GLY A 219 -3.46 -9.72 -15.00
C GLY A 219 -4.63 -9.84 -14.03
N MET A 220 -4.41 -9.67 -12.72
CA MET A 220 -5.45 -9.74 -11.67
C MET A 220 -6.65 -8.80 -11.89
N TYR A 221 -6.52 -7.74 -12.69
CA TYR A 221 -7.58 -6.79 -12.99
C TYR A 221 -7.84 -6.70 -14.49
N PRO A 222 -8.57 -7.67 -15.09
CA PRO A 222 -8.91 -7.61 -16.51
C PRO A 222 -9.75 -6.37 -16.86
N GLU A 223 -10.56 -5.85 -15.92
CA GLU A 223 -11.39 -4.66 -16.12
C GLU A 223 -10.58 -3.39 -16.43
N LEU A 224 -9.31 -3.32 -16.04
CA LEU A 224 -8.44 -2.21 -16.45
C LEU A 224 -8.35 -2.09 -17.97
N ILE A 225 -8.50 -3.20 -18.69
CA ILE A 225 -8.44 -3.29 -20.15
C ILE A 225 -9.85 -3.37 -20.74
N THR A 226 -10.71 -4.24 -20.20
CA THR A 226 -12.00 -4.57 -20.80
C THR A 226 -13.11 -3.56 -20.48
N ARG A 227 -12.91 -2.69 -19.47
CA ARG A 227 -13.90 -1.72 -18.98
C ARG A 227 -13.33 -0.29 -18.93
N PRO A 228 -13.05 0.34 -20.09
CA PRO A 228 -12.55 1.71 -20.15
C PRO A 228 -13.57 2.75 -19.63
N ASP A 229 -14.84 2.36 -19.51
CA ASP A 229 -15.93 3.14 -18.92
C ASP A 229 -15.79 3.29 -17.38
N LEU A 230 -15.18 2.30 -16.70
CA LEU A 230 -14.92 2.39 -15.26
C LEU A 230 -13.70 3.26 -15.00
N LYS A 231 -13.91 4.48 -14.49
CA LYS A 231 -12.84 5.45 -14.20
C LYS A 231 -12.24 5.35 -12.80
N LEU A 232 -12.87 4.59 -11.91
CA LEU A 232 -12.41 4.38 -10.54
C LEU A 232 -11.68 3.05 -10.39
N PHE A 233 -10.61 3.06 -9.58
CA PHE A 233 -9.86 1.88 -9.18
C PHE A 233 -9.59 1.93 -7.68
N LEU A 234 -9.92 0.87 -6.95
CA LEU A 234 -9.51 0.65 -5.58
C LEU A 234 -8.29 -0.28 -5.61
N PRO A 235 -7.06 0.27 -5.69
CA PRO A 235 -5.87 -0.55 -5.72
C PRO A 235 -5.72 -1.36 -4.43
N PRO A 236 -5.21 -2.60 -4.49
CA PRO A 236 -4.87 -3.43 -3.33
C PRO A 236 -3.57 -2.96 -2.67
N ILE A 237 -3.44 -1.66 -2.40
CA ILE A 237 -2.32 -1.10 -1.63
C ILE A 237 -2.80 -0.73 -0.23
N ASN A 238 -1.87 -0.59 0.69
CA ASN A 238 -2.21 -0.21 2.04
C ASN A 238 -2.71 1.25 2.09
N GLY A 239 -3.67 1.50 2.98
CA GLY A 239 -4.22 2.84 3.20
C GLY A 239 -3.30 3.77 3.98
N THR A 240 -3.81 4.96 4.29
CA THR A 240 -3.11 5.97 5.10
C THR A 240 -3.86 6.21 6.40
N THR A 241 -3.11 6.38 7.49
CA THR A 241 -3.67 6.83 8.77
C THR A 241 -3.25 8.27 9.01
N VAL A 242 -4.20 9.14 9.32
CA VAL A 242 -3.92 10.54 9.68
C VAL A 242 -4.18 10.74 11.16
N TYR A 243 -3.21 11.29 11.89
CA TYR A 243 -3.38 11.73 13.27
C TYR A 243 -3.39 13.26 13.31
N MET A 244 -4.46 13.82 13.84
CA MET A 244 -4.73 15.25 13.96
C MET A 244 -4.67 15.60 15.45
N ILE A 245 -3.73 16.47 15.80
CA ILE A 245 -3.40 16.88 17.16
C ILE A 245 -3.90 18.32 17.34
N GLY A 246 -4.65 18.58 18.41
CA GLY A 246 -5.29 19.88 18.64
C GLY A 246 -6.71 19.98 18.09
N ASP A 247 -7.18 21.20 17.84
CA ASP A 247 -8.50 21.44 17.27
C ASP A 247 -8.49 21.26 15.75
N VAL A 248 -9.15 20.21 15.28
CA VAL A 248 -9.30 19.85 13.85
C VAL A 248 -9.89 21.01 13.03
N ALA A 249 -10.72 21.86 13.63
CA ALA A 249 -11.32 23.00 12.94
C ALA A 249 -10.30 24.09 12.56
N THR A 250 -9.09 24.06 13.14
CA THR A 250 -8.01 25.02 12.83
C THR A 250 -7.14 24.59 11.65
N ILE A 251 -7.19 23.31 11.24
CA ILE A 251 -6.38 22.78 10.12
C ILE A 251 -6.57 23.57 8.81
N PRO A 252 -7.80 23.91 8.37
CA PRO A 252 -8.00 24.67 7.15
C PRO A 252 -7.78 26.19 7.31
N ASP A 253 -7.56 26.70 8.53
CA ASP A 253 -7.42 28.13 8.80
C ASP A 253 -5.95 28.57 8.63
N PRO A 254 -5.59 29.31 7.56
CA PRO A 254 -4.21 29.72 7.29
C PRO A 254 -3.68 30.77 8.28
N SER A 255 -4.51 31.31 9.18
CA SER A 255 -4.09 32.19 10.27
C SER A 255 -3.59 31.45 11.50
N LYS A 256 -3.80 30.13 11.56
CA LYS A 256 -3.41 29.26 12.68
C LYS A 256 -2.15 28.47 12.32
N PRO A 257 -1.25 28.21 13.29
CA PRO A 257 -0.04 27.45 13.01
C PRO A 257 -0.37 25.99 12.67
N LEU A 258 0.05 25.55 11.49
CA LEU A 258 -0.06 24.15 11.06
C LEU A 258 1.32 23.50 10.94
N CYS A 259 1.57 22.48 11.76
CA CYS A 259 2.74 21.62 11.65
C CYS A 259 2.35 20.28 11.01
N VAL A 260 3.10 19.84 10.00
CA VAL A 260 2.85 18.60 9.26
C VAL A 260 4.09 17.72 9.23
N ARG A 261 3.91 16.45 9.56
CA ARG A 261 4.86 15.36 9.33
C ARG A 261 4.23 14.34 8.39
N LEU A 262 4.80 14.23 7.20
CA LEU A 262 4.50 13.13 6.29
C LEU A 262 5.49 11.98 6.53
N HIS A 263 5.00 10.90 7.14
CA HIS A 263 5.77 9.73 7.52
C HIS A 263 5.42 8.53 6.65
N ASP A 264 6.44 7.82 6.16
CA ASP A 264 6.25 6.56 5.46
C ASP A 264 6.63 5.43 6.40
N GLU A 265 5.82 4.38 6.44
CA GLU A 265 5.98 3.21 7.29
C GLU A 265 7.38 2.61 7.19
N SER A 266 7.98 2.37 8.35
CA SER A 266 9.18 1.56 8.54
C SER A 266 8.95 0.66 9.74
N GLY A 267 8.22 -0.44 9.56
CA GLY A 267 7.62 -1.23 10.63
C GLY A 267 8.61 -1.69 11.70
N ASP A 268 9.81 -2.13 11.30
CA ASP A 268 10.87 -2.53 12.23
C ASP A 268 11.46 -1.37 13.04
N SER A 269 11.53 -0.15 12.49
CA SER A 269 11.95 1.05 13.22
C SER A 269 10.82 1.59 14.08
N ASP A 270 9.63 1.75 13.50
CA ASP A 270 8.46 2.38 14.12
C ASP A 270 7.86 1.53 15.25
N ILE A 271 8.02 0.20 15.23
CA ILE A 271 7.52 -0.69 16.29
C ILE A 271 8.64 -1.08 17.26
N PHE A 272 9.80 -1.50 16.76
CA PHE A 272 10.86 -2.10 17.59
C PHE A 272 12.09 -1.21 17.79
N GLY A 273 12.09 0.01 17.26
CA GLY A 273 13.21 0.93 17.42
C GLY A 273 14.48 0.42 16.77
N SER A 274 14.38 -0.24 15.60
CA SER A 274 15.56 -0.62 14.84
C SER A 274 16.41 0.62 14.51
N ASP A 275 17.68 0.55 14.90
CA ASP A 275 18.64 1.65 14.84
C ASP A 275 19.22 1.92 13.44
N ARG A 276 18.94 1.02 12.48
CA ARG A 276 19.46 1.09 11.10
C ARG A 276 18.93 2.27 10.28
N SER A 277 17.86 2.93 10.75
CA SER A 277 17.22 4.05 10.05
C SER A 277 16.81 5.13 11.05
N SER A 278 16.67 6.37 10.57
CA SER A 278 16.23 7.50 11.40
C SER A 278 14.70 7.64 11.48
N CYS A 279 13.95 6.66 10.96
CA CYS A 279 12.49 6.69 10.82
C CYS A 279 11.78 6.97 12.16
N ARG A 280 12.02 6.16 13.20
CA ARG A 280 11.40 6.36 14.52
C ARG A 280 11.77 7.71 15.14
N ALA A 281 13.04 8.10 15.09
CA ALA A 281 13.50 9.37 15.64
C ALA A 281 12.81 10.56 14.98
N SER A 282 12.66 10.50 13.65
CA SER A 282 11.96 11.52 12.85
C SER A 282 10.45 11.53 13.09
N LEU A 283 9.82 10.37 13.29
CA LEU A 283 8.41 10.25 13.65
C LEU A 283 8.13 10.91 15.00
N LEU A 284 8.91 10.54 16.03
CA LEU A 284 8.79 11.09 17.37
C LEU A 284 9.02 12.60 17.37
N PHE A 285 10.08 13.08 16.70
CA PHE A 285 10.32 14.52 16.55
C PHE A 285 9.16 15.23 15.85
N GLY A 286 8.59 14.64 14.80
CA GLY A 286 7.40 15.17 14.13
C GLY A 286 6.19 15.28 15.07
N ILE A 287 5.95 14.26 15.91
CA ILE A 287 4.89 14.28 16.93
C ILE A 287 5.13 15.42 17.93
N GLU A 288 6.35 15.60 18.41
CA GLU A 288 6.71 16.69 19.33
C GLU A 288 6.40 18.07 18.72
N ARG A 289 6.86 18.32 17.49
CA ARG A 289 6.57 19.58 16.77
C ARG A 289 5.07 19.80 16.55
N CYS A 290 4.35 18.74 16.22
CA CYS A 290 2.89 18.78 16.01
C CYS A 290 2.13 19.10 17.31
N ILE A 291 2.56 18.54 18.45
CA ILE A 291 2.02 18.88 19.76
C ILE A 291 2.26 20.37 20.04
N GLU A 292 3.49 20.87 19.86
CA GLU A 292 3.79 22.27 20.11
C GLU A 292 2.96 23.24 19.25
N ALA A 293 2.74 22.93 17.97
CA ALA A 293 1.89 23.74 17.10
C ALA A 293 0.43 23.77 17.59
N ALA A 294 -0.09 22.61 17.99
CA ALA A 294 -1.42 22.51 18.59
C ALA A 294 -1.54 23.33 19.89
N GLN A 295 -0.51 23.29 20.74
CA GLN A 295 -0.46 24.07 22.00
C GLN A 295 -0.42 25.58 21.79
N ARG A 296 0.06 26.03 20.63
CA ARG A 296 0.01 27.45 20.22
C ARG A 296 -1.36 27.86 19.63
N GLY A 297 -2.37 27.00 19.74
CA GLY A 297 -3.73 27.27 19.27
C GLY A 297 -3.97 26.97 17.80
N GLY A 298 -3.10 26.18 17.16
CA GLY A 298 -3.32 25.64 15.82
C GLY A 298 -3.47 24.11 15.84
N ALA A 299 -2.83 23.43 14.89
CA ALA A 299 -2.92 21.98 14.76
C ALA A 299 -1.60 21.32 14.34
N GLY A 300 -1.50 20.04 14.68
CA GLY A 300 -0.45 19.15 14.21
C GLY A 300 -1.03 18.00 13.39
N LEU A 301 -0.37 17.64 12.28
CA LEU A 301 -0.77 16.52 11.43
C LEU A 301 0.36 15.53 11.25
N ILE A 302 0.11 14.27 11.62
CA ILE A 302 0.96 13.13 11.23
C ILE A 302 0.20 12.33 10.17
N ILE A 303 0.70 12.37 8.94
CA ILE A 303 0.18 11.56 7.83
C ILE A 303 1.07 10.33 7.73
N TYR A 304 0.58 9.18 8.17
CA TYR A 304 1.30 7.90 8.19
C TYR A 304 0.90 7.06 6.99
N THR A 305 1.72 7.09 5.93
CA THR A 305 1.49 6.29 4.71
C THR A 305 2.14 4.92 4.85
N ARG A 306 1.42 3.87 4.46
CA ARG A 306 1.86 2.48 4.62
C ARG A 306 2.68 1.98 3.43
N GLN A 307 3.79 2.66 3.15
CA GLN A 307 4.67 2.44 2.00
C GLN A 307 6.06 1.94 2.42
N GLU A 308 6.08 0.74 3.03
CA GLU A 308 7.28 0.10 3.60
C GLU A 308 8.45 -0.03 2.60
N GLY A 309 9.66 0.28 3.06
CA GLY A 309 10.89 0.09 2.29
C GLY A 309 10.93 0.90 1.00
N ASN A 310 10.52 2.18 1.02
CA ASN A 310 10.34 3.01 -0.17
C ASN A 310 9.37 2.40 -1.19
N ALA A 311 8.32 1.75 -0.69
CA ALA A 311 7.35 0.96 -1.45
C ALA A 311 7.93 -0.24 -2.23
N LEU A 312 9.18 -0.66 -1.96
CA LEU A 312 9.76 -1.90 -2.49
C LEU A 312 9.31 -3.15 -1.71
N GLY A 313 8.79 -2.97 -0.50
CA GLY A 313 8.38 -4.03 0.40
C GLY A 313 9.48 -4.50 1.36
N GLU A 314 9.07 -5.12 2.45
CA GLU A 314 9.96 -5.47 3.57
C GLU A 314 11.00 -6.54 3.19
N VAL A 315 10.63 -7.52 2.35
CA VAL A 315 11.55 -8.56 1.86
C VAL A 315 12.69 -7.92 1.06
N THR A 316 12.35 -7.05 0.11
CA THR A 316 13.34 -6.31 -0.70
C THR A 316 14.21 -5.39 0.14
N LYS A 317 13.61 -4.67 1.10
CA LYS A 317 14.35 -3.84 2.08
C LYS A 317 15.43 -4.64 2.80
N PHE A 318 15.10 -5.83 3.31
CA PHE A 318 16.07 -6.65 4.04
C PHE A 318 17.14 -7.26 3.11
N MET A 319 16.79 -7.59 1.87
CA MET A 319 17.77 -7.99 0.85
C MET A 319 18.79 -6.88 0.57
N ILE A 320 18.34 -5.63 0.45
CA ILE A 320 19.21 -4.46 0.27
C ILE A 320 20.11 -4.26 1.50
N TYR A 321 19.58 -4.41 2.71
CA TYR A 321 20.39 -4.35 3.94
C TYR A 321 21.47 -5.43 3.98
N ASN A 322 21.14 -6.65 3.57
CA ASN A 322 22.09 -7.74 3.48
C ASN A 322 23.19 -7.45 2.46
N ALA A 323 22.84 -6.91 1.29
CA ALA A 323 23.80 -6.50 0.27
C ALA A 323 24.73 -5.38 0.77
N ARG A 324 24.19 -4.31 1.36
CA ARG A 324 24.95 -3.20 1.95
C ARG A 324 25.93 -3.68 3.01
N ARG A 325 25.52 -4.61 3.87
CA ARG A 325 26.41 -5.18 4.89
C ARG A 325 27.58 -5.96 4.32
N ARG A 326 27.42 -6.61 3.17
CA ARG A 326 28.51 -7.34 2.50
C ARG A 326 29.48 -6.42 1.76
N MET A 327 28.95 -5.36 1.14
CA MET A 327 29.74 -4.41 0.35
C MET A 327 30.39 -3.29 1.19
N GLY A 328 29.92 -3.10 2.42
CA GLY A 328 30.31 -2.00 3.30
C GLY A 328 29.27 -0.88 3.26
N ASP A 329 28.82 -0.45 4.44
CA ASP A 329 27.78 0.57 4.54
C ASP A 329 28.40 1.97 4.39
N SER A 330 28.13 2.62 3.25
CA SER A 330 28.66 3.95 2.92
C SER A 330 27.60 4.80 2.24
N VAL A 331 27.81 6.12 2.26
CA VAL A 331 26.90 7.08 1.62
C VAL A 331 26.72 6.78 0.13
N ALA A 332 27.81 6.48 -0.57
CA ALA A 332 27.79 6.14 -2.00
C ALA A 332 27.04 4.83 -2.29
N ALA A 333 27.13 3.85 -1.39
CA ALA A 333 26.48 2.55 -1.56
C ALA A 333 24.98 2.56 -1.19
N TYR A 334 24.50 3.56 -0.44
CA TYR A 334 23.14 3.54 0.14
C TYR A 334 22.05 3.38 -0.94
N PHE A 335 22.02 4.28 -1.92
CA PHE A 335 21.05 4.22 -3.01
C PHE A 335 21.50 3.28 -4.14
N ALA A 336 22.80 3.16 -4.38
CA ALA A 336 23.34 2.29 -5.42
C ALA A 336 22.95 0.81 -5.24
N GLU A 337 22.93 0.31 -3.99
CA GLU A 337 22.49 -1.07 -3.73
C GLU A 337 20.99 -1.26 -3.96
N ALA A 338 20.17 -0.25 -3.65
CA ALA A 338 18.74 -0.28 -3.97
C ALA A 338 18.50 -0.29 -5.49
N ASP A 339 19.20 0.58 -6.23
CA ASP A 339 19.13 0.63 -7.71
C ASP A 339 19.67 -0.64 -8.36
N ARG A 340 20.68 -1.28 -7.77
CA ARG A 340 21.21 -2.57 -8.23
C ARG A 340 20.17 -3.67 -8.03
N VAL A 341 19.71 -3.85 -6.78
CA VAL A 341 18.81 -4.94 -6.36
C VAL A 341 17.42 -4.80 -6.97
N ALA A 342 16.79 -3.65 -6.83
CA ALA A 342 15.40 -3.44 -7.23
C ALA A 342 15.23 -2.75 -8.60
N GLY A 343 16.29 -2.13 -9.10
CA GLY A 343 16.26 -1.34 -10.33
C GLY A 343 15.89 0.12 -10.17
N LEU A 344 15.54 0.52 -8.96
CA LEU A 344 15.22 1.86 -8.54
C LEU A 344 15.23 1.94 -7.01
N SER A 345 15.55 3.11 -6.49
CA SER A 345 15.71 3.37 -5.06
C SER A 345 14.43 3.79 -4.34
N ASP A 346 13.40 4.22 -5.09
CA ASP A 346 12.14 4.72 -4.54
C ASP A 346 10.95 4.49 -5.49
N GLN A 347 9.90 3.82 -5.01
CA GLN A 347 8.64 3.61 -5.75
C GLN A 347 7.43 4.29 -5.07
N ARG A 348 7.67 5.17 -4.11
CA ARG A 348 6.59 5.80 -3.35
C ARG A 348 5.76 6.74 -4.22
N LEU A 349 4.49 6.86 -3.85
CA LEU A 349 3.49 7.67 -4.54
C LEU A 349 3.37 9.05 -3.90
N HIS A 350 4.49 9.77 -3.79
CA HIS A 350 4.51 11.08 -3.15
C HIS A 350 3.61 12.09 -3.86
N GLU A 351 3.44 11.96 -5.18
CA GLU A 351 2.59 12.84 -5.98
C GLU A 351 1.11 12.75 -5.60
N LEU A 352 0.66 11.62 -5.06
CA LEU A 352 -0.73 11.40 -4.60
C LEU A 352 -0.95 11.82 -3.14
N THR A 353 0.12 12.03 -2.38
CA THR A 353 0.02 12.32 -0.95
C THR A 353 -0.66 13.66 -0.61
N PRO A 354 -0.52 14.74 -1.41
CA PRO A 354 -1.21 16.00 -1.17
C PRO A 354 -2.73 15.91 -1.13
N ASP A 355 -3.34 14.88 -1.73
CA ASP A 355 -4.79 14.68 -1.74
C ASP A 355 -5.39 14.61 -0.32
N ILE A 356 -4.62 14.09 0.65
CA ILE A 356 -5.03 14.07 2.08
C ILE A 356 -5.01 15.48 2.68
N LEU A 357 -4.04 16.31 2.30
CA LEU A 357 -3.96 17.69 2.75
C LEU A 357 -5.12 18.50 2.18
N HIS A 358 -5.43 18.32 0.89
CA HIS A 358 -6.59 18.90 0.22
C HIS A 358 -7.91 18.41 0.81
N TRP A 359 -8.00 17.13 1.17
CA TRP A 359 -9.17 16.59 1.86
C TRP A 359 -9.41 17.29 3.20
N LEU A 360 -8.34 17.64 3.93
CA LEU A 360 -8.40 18.39 5.18
C LEU A 360 -8.54 19.91 5.00
N GLY A 361 -8.60 20.41 3.76
CA GLY A 361 -8.73 21.84 3.46
C GLY A 361 -7.45 22.64 3.69
N VAL A 362 -6.29 21.99 3.75
CA VAL A 362 -5.00 22.63 3.97
C VAL A 362 -4.62 23.48 2.75
N THR A 363 -4.44 24.78 2.97
CA THR A 363 -4.00 25.74 1.94
C THR A 363 -2.58 26.24 2.16
N ARG A 364 -1.98 25.98 3.33
CA ARG A 364 -0.62 26.37 3.71
C ARG A 364 -0.13 25.47 4.84
N ILE A 365 1.17 25.21 4.88
CA ILE A 365 1.86 24.56 6.01
C ILE A 365 2.87 25.54 6.60
N ASP A 366 2.86 25.76 7.91
CA ASP A 366 3.85 26.62 8.57
C ASP A 366 5.15 25.88 8.85
N GLU A 367 5.05 24.66 9.39
CA GLU A 367 6.20 23.81 9.68
C GLU A 367 6.03 22.44 9.01
N PHE A 368 6.88 22.12 8.03
CA PHE A 368 6.96 20.80 7.44
C PHE A 368 8.15 20.04 8.01
N VAL A 369 7.89 19.02 8.83
CA VAL A 369 8.93 18.23 9.51
C VAL A 369 9.43 17.14 8.57
N SER A 370 10.26 17.50 7.60
CA SER A 370 10.88 16.54 6.68
C SER A 370 12.09 17.13 5.95
N GLU A 371 13.07 16.26 5.71
CA GLU A 371 14.25 16.57 4.91
C GLU A 371 14.09 16.10 3.45
N SER A 372 13.04 15.34 3.14
CA SER A 372 12.78 14.83 1.78
C SER A 372 12.40 15.95 0.81
N GLU A 373 13.20 16.12 -0.24
CA GLU A 373 12.86 17.03 -1.35
C GLU A 373 11.66 16.52 -2.15
N THR A 374 11.55 15.22 -2.42
CA THR A 374 10.42 14.67 -3.18
C THR A 374 9.07 14.92 -2.51
N LYS A 375 9.00 14.82 -1.18
CA LYS A 375 7.79 15.16 -0.41
C LYS A 375 7.48 16.65 -0.46
N TYR A 376 8.50 17.49 -0.32
CA TYR A 376 8.36 18.94 -0.42
C TYR A 376 7.81 19.35 -1.79
N ASP A 377 8.44 18.87 -2.87
CA ASP A 377 8.06 19.19 -4.24
C ASP A 377 6.63 18.74 -4.54
N ALA A 378 6.24 17.55 -4.09
CA ALA A 378 4.88 17.04 -4.30
C ALA A 378 3.81 17.95 -3.66
N ILE A 379 4.06 18.42 -2.44
CA ILE A 379 3.15 19.29 -1.68
C ILE A 379 3.08 20.69 -2.31
N VAL A 380 4.23 21.30 -2.59
CA VAL A 380 4.29 22.64 -3.20
C VAL A 380 3.70 22.65 -4.61
N SER A 381 4.00 21.62 -5.41
CA SER A 381 3.42 21.46 -6.75
C SER A 381 1.91 21.18 -6.73
N ALA A 382 1.35 20.80 -5.58
CA ALA A 382 -0.09 20.69 -5.37
C ALA A 382 -0.74 22.02 -4.93
N GLY A 383 0.01 23.12 -4.91
CA GLY A 383 -0.48 24.45 -4.55
C GLY A 383 -0.45 24.76 -3.05
N ILE A 384 0.21 23.94 -2.23
CA ILE A 384 0.30 24.14 -0.78
C ILE A 384 1.68 24.69 -0.42
N PRO A 385 1.85 26.01 -0.22
CA PRO A 385 3.10 26.61 0.22
C PRO A 385 3.52 26.10 1.60
N ILE A 386 4.82 25.90 1.77
CA ILE A 386 5.47 25.50 3.02
C ILE A 386 6.33 26.66 3.53
N GLY A 387 6.05 27.14 4.74
CA GLY A 387 6.78 28.23 5.38
C GLY A 387 8.19 27.83 5.80
N ALA A 388 8.31 26.87 6.71
CA ALA A 388 9.58 26.37 7.22
C ALA A 388 9.68 24.85 7.07
N ARG A 389 10.88 24.37 6.71
CA ARG A 389 11.23 22.95 6.77
C ARG A 389 12.04 22.69 8.02
N VAL A 390 11.62 21.71 8.81
CA VAL A 390 12.26 21.37 10.09
C VAL A 390 12.88 19.99 9.97
N GLY A 391 14.22 19.93 10.01
CA GLY A 391 14.98 18.67 9.96
C GLY A 391 15.12 18.02 11.34
N LEU A 392 15.47 16.73 11.35
CA LEU A 392 15.76 16.03 12.61
C LEU A 392 17.06 16.61 13.21
N PRO A 393 17.08 17.04 14.49
CA PRO A 393 18.30 17.52 15.12
C PRO A 393 19.42 16.47 15.11
N ALA A 394 20.66 16.88 14.86
CA ALA A 394 21.80 15.97 14.68
C ALA A 394 22.08 15.08 15.90
N ASP A 395 21.82 15.58 17.10
CA ASP A 395 21.92 14.86 18.38
C ASP A 395 20.85 13.77 18.55
N ARG A 396 19.78 13.80 17.74
CA ARG A 396 18.70 12.83 17.74
C ARG A 396 18.82 11.78 16.62
N VAL A 397 19.81 11.90 15.74
CA VAL A 397 20.08 10.89 14.71
C VAL A 397 20.77 9.69 15.36
N PRO A 398 20.20 8.47 15.29
CA PRO A 398 20.86 7.26 15.78
C PRO A 398 22.26 7.10 15.14
N PRO A 399 23.30 6.69 15.90
CA PRO A 399 24.65 6.57 15.36
C PRO A 399 24.74 5.69 14.10
N THR A 400 23.99 4.60 14.07
CA THR A 400 23.90 3.64 12.96
C THR A 400 23.07 4.13 11.78
N ALA A 401 22.28 5.20 11.95
CA ALA A 401 21.51 5.85 10.88
C ALA A 401 22.23 7.06 10.26
N ARG A 402 23.45 7.39 10.71
CA ARG A 402 24.20 8.55 10.17
C ARG A 402 24.56 8.41 8.70
N VAL A 403 24.83 7.19 8.23
CA VAL A 403 25.09 6.92 6.80
C VAL A 403 23.86 7.23 5.96
N GLU A 404 22.67 6.81 6.41
CA GLU A 404 21.40 7.13 5.77
C GLU A 404 21.14 8.64 5.74
N SER A 405 21.25 9.30 6.88
CA SER A 405 21.01 10.74 6.99
C SER A 405 21.96 11.55 6.10
N ALA A 406 23.25 11.19 6.07
CA ALA A 406 24.22 11.83 5.18
C ALA A 406 23.94 11.58 3.69
N ALA A 407 23.46 10.38 3.32
CA ALA A 407 23.06 10.08 1.94
C ALA A 407 21.83 10.88 1.50
N GLN A 408 20.83 11.01 2.37
CA GLN A 408 19.64 11.82 2.11
C GLN A 408 20.00 13.32 1.95
N GLU A 409 20.89 13.84 2.80
CA GLU A 409 21.37 15.22 2.67
C GLU A 409 22.18 15.43 1.39
N GLY A 410 23.03 14.48 1.00
CA GLY A 410 23.76 14.52 -0.27
C GLY A 410 22.83 14.62 -1.48
N GLN A 411 21.82 13.75 -1.56
CA GLN A 411 20.82 13.76 -2.63
C GLN A 411 20.05 15.09 -2.68
N ARG A 412 19.73 15.64 -1.50
CA ARG A 412 19.06 16.93 -1.37
C ARG A 412 19.90 18.08 -1.92
N LEU A 413 21.18 18.15 -1.54
CA LEU A 413 22.10 19.19 -2.00
C LEU A 413 22.35 19.10 -3.51
N GLU A 414 22.50 17.90 -4.05
CA GLU A 414 22.63 17.68 -5.50
C GLU A 414 21.40 18.19 -6.26
N LYS A 415 20.20 17.90 -5.78
CA LYS A 415 18.94 18.36 -6.40
C LYS A 415 18.77 19.87 -6.33
N ARG A 416 19.21 20.51 -5.25
CA ARG A 416 19.22 21.99 -5.15
C ARG A 416 20.17 22.62 -6.15
N ARG A 417 21.39 22.09 -6.27
CA ARG A 417 22.39 22.56 -7.25
C ARG A 417 21.90 22.42 -8.69
N SER A 418 21.22 21.33 -9.04
CA SER A 418 20.68 21.16 -10.40
C SER A 418 19.55 22.14 -10.71
N THR A 419 18.76 22.51 -9.71
CA THR A 419 17.66 23.49 -9.85
C THR A 419 18.20 24.92 -9.96
N GLU A 420 19.16 25.31 -9.10
CA GLU A 420 19.82 26.63 -9.15
C GLU A 420 20.67 26.81 -10.42
N GLY A 421 21.34 25.74 -10.88
CA GLY A 421 22.10 25.74 -12.13
C GLY A 421 21.22 25.89 -13.38
N ALA A 422 19.96 25.43 -13.32
CA ALA A 422 18.97 25.64 -14.38
C ALA A 422 18.44 27.08 -14.39
N GLU A 423 18.31 27.73 -13.22
CA GLU A 423 17.94 29.15 -13.12
C GLU A 423 19.05 30.10 -13.63
N LEU A 424 20.32 29.73 -13.49
CA LEU A 424 21.46 30.55 -13.98
C LEU A 424 21.64 30.53 -15.51
N LEU A 425 20.93 29.66 -16.22
CA LEU A 425 20.99 29.51 -17.69
C LEU A 425 19.80 30.15 -18.43
N LEU A 426 18.92 30.88 -17.72
CA LEU A 426 17.88 31.69 -18.37
C LEU A 426 18.49 33.01 -18.90
N PRO A 427 18.40 33.31 -20.20
CA PRO A 427 18.85 34.60 -20.70
C PRO A 427 17.98 35.73 -20.13
N THR A 428 18.65 36.78 -19.67
CA THR A 428 18.08 38.04 -19.22
C THR A 428 17.21 38.70 -20.31
N ARG A 429 15.97 39.06 -19.93
CA ARG A 429 15.03 40.02 -20.56
C ARG A 429 15.10 40.20 -22.09
N MET A 430 14.07 39.74 -22.79
CA MET A 430 13.60 40.35 -24.04
C MET A 430 12.42 41.29 -23.75
N PRO A 431 12.35 42.48 -24.40
CA PRO A 431 11.31 43.47 -24.12
C PRO A 431 9.98 43.10 -24.77
N SER A 432 8.91 43.64 -24.19
CA SER A 432 7.53 43.49 -24.62
C SER A 432 7.32 43.94 -26.08
N ASN A 433 6.87 43.04 -26.94
CA ASN A 433 5.86 43.36 -27.95
C ASN A 433 5.19 42.10 -28.49
N ALA A 434 3.86 42.15 -28.51
CA ALA A 434 2.99 41.11 -29.03
C ALA A 434 3.10 41.04 -30.56
N ALA A 435 3.40 39.86 -31.10
CA ALA A 435 2.98 39.45 -32.43
C ALA A 435 2.93 37.93 -32.52
N ARG A 436 1.76 37.40 -32.90
CA ARG A 436 1.51 36.01 -33.26
C ARG A 436 2.50 35.56 -34.33
N LEU A 437 3.23 34.47 -34.10
CA LEU A 437 3.92 33.73 -35.15
C LEU A 437 3.92 32.23 -34.81
N SER A 438 3.18 31.49 -35.63
CA SER A 438 3.27 30.03 -35.75
C SER A 438 4.65 29.64 -36.24
N VAL A 439 5.34 28.74 -35.54
CA VAL A 439 6.61 28.18 -36.00
C VAL A 439 6.41 26.68 -36.24
N ALA A 440 6.28 26.35 -37.52
CA ALA A 440 6.47 25.01 -38.05
C ALA A 440 7.94 24.61 -37.87
N SER A 441 8.19 23.48 -37.21
CA SER A 441 9.51 22.89 -37.09
C SER A 441 9.92 22.25 -38.42
N ARG A 442 10.99 22.76 -39.04
CA ARG A 442 11.67 22.17 -40.18
C ARG A 442 12.82 21.28 -39.68
N CYS A 443 12.67 19.96 -39.79
CA CYS A 443 13.80 19.05 -39.82
C CYS A 443 14.35 18.96 -41.24
N ALA A 444 15.65 19.17 -41.43
CA ALA A 444 16.36 18.92 -42.69
C ALA A 444 17.08 17.55 -42.65
N PRO A 445 17.31 16.89 -43.80
CA PRO A 445 17.46 15.43 -43.88
C PRO A 445 18.92 14.97 -44.01
N GLY A 446 19.31 13.97 -43.22
CA GLY A 446 20.51 13.15 -43.46
C GLY A 446 20.14 11.91 -44.27
N LYS A 447 20.80 11.70 -45.42
CA LYS A 447 20.56 10.60 -46.36
C LYS A 447 21.32 9.32 -45.97
N ASN A 448 20.56 8.22 -45.98
CA ASN A 448 20.84 6.86 -46.48
C ASN A 448 21.92 5.97 -45.86
N GLY A 449 21.43 4.95 -45.14
CA GLY A 449 21.94 3.58 -45.09
C GLY A 449 20.80 2.64 -44.69
N SER A 450 20.39 1.75 -45.60
CA SER A 450 19.33 0.71 -45.50
C SER A 450 19.40 -0.12 -44.21
N THR A 451 18.33 -0.55 -43.54
CA THR A 451 17.17 -1.32 -44.04
C THR A 451 15.92 -1.07 -43.19
N ALA A 452 14.76 -1.18 -43.84
CA ALA A 452 13.42 -1.01 -43.26
C ALA A 452 13.00 -2.23 -42.43
N ASP A 453 12.54 -2.00 -41.20
CA ASP A 453 11.21 -2.42 -40.69
C ASP A 453 11.11 -2.06 -39.20
N GLY A 454 10.11 -1.27 -38.83
CA GLY A 454 9.93 -0.83 -37.45
C GLY A 454 8.84 0.23 -37.26
N ALA A 455 7.70 0.08 -37.92
CA ALA A 455 6.48 0.71 -37.40
C ALA A 455 6.21 0.11 -36.01
N PRO A 456 5.70 0.89 -35.03
CA PRO A 456 5.38 0.33 -33.72
C PRO A 456 4.24 -0.67 -33.90
N HIS A 457 4.58 -1.96 -33.93
CA HIS A 457 3.60 -3.03 -33.93
C HIS A 457 2.66 -2.80 -32.74
N GLY A 458 1.34 -2.80 -33.00
CA GLY A 458 0.33 -2.70 -31.95
C GLY A 458 0.62 -3.73 -30.86
N ARG A 459 0.80 -3.27 -29.62
CA ARG A 459 0.96 -4.14 -28.46
C ARG A 459 -0.30 -4.99 -28.33
N HIS A 460 -0.19 -6.28 -28.62
CA HIS A 460 -1.29 -7.22 -28.48
C HIS A 460 -1.50 -7.53 -26.98
N ILE A 461 -2.51 -6.92 -26.37
CA ILE A 461 -2.85 -7.15 -24.96
C ILE A 461 -3.49 -8.54 -24.82
N VAL A 462 -2.98 -9.36 -23.89
CA VAL A 462 -3.46 -10.73 -23.69
C VAL A 462 -4.16 -10.85 -22.34
N LEU A 463 -5.47 -11.16 -22.35
CA LEU A 463 -6.25 -11.36 -21.13
C LEU A 463 -5.95 -12.72 -20.50
N VAL A 464 -5.84 -12.79 -19.17
CA VAL A 464 -5.55 -14.00 -18.35
C VAL A 464 -6.41 -15.21 -18.71
N SER A 465 -7.62 -14.99 -19.23
CA SER A 465 -8.53 -16.04 -19.68
C SER A 465 -8.09 -16.78 -20.96
N HIS A 466 -7.00 -16.37 -21.63
CA HIS A 466 -6.54 -17.03 -22.84
C HIS A 466 -5.78 -18.33 -22.51
N PRO A 467 -6.21 -19.49 -23.05
CA PRO A 467 -5.64 -20.80 -22.72
C PRO A 467 -4.18 -21.01 -23.16
N ARG A 468 -3.59 -20.08 -23.93
CA ARG A 468 -2.19 -20.13 -24.40
C ARG A 468 -1.23 -19.21 -23.64
N LEU A 469 -1.69 -18.48 -22.63
CA LEU A 469 -0.84 -17.58 -21.82
C LEU A 469 0.14 -18.32 -20.93
N TYR A 470 -0.28 -19.47 -20.43
CA TYR A 470 0.47 -20.29 -19.49
C TYR A 470 0.80 -21.64 -20.13
N SER A 471 1.95 -22.19 -19.76
CA SER A 471 2.36 -23.51 -20.24
C SER A 471 1.30 -24.55 -19.86
N ALA A 472 0.94 -25.43 -20.81
CA ALA A 472 0.10 -26.60 -20.52
C ALA A 472 0.74 -27.53 -19.48
N GLU A 473 2.08 -27.47 -19.35
CA GLU A 473 2.86 -28.14 -18.32
C GLU A 473 3.67 -27.09 -17.54
N PRO A 474 3.14 -26.53 -16.43
CA PRO A 474 3.87 -25.59 -15.60
C PRO A 474 5.04 -26.27 -14.89
N LEU A 475 6.00 -25.46 -14.40
CA LEU A 475 7.11 -25.97 -13.62
C LEU A 475 6.59 -26.76 -12.39
N PRO A 476 6.95 -28.04 -12.23
CA PRO A 476 6.38 -28.88 -11.18
C PRO A 476 6.61 -28.31 -9.77
N LEU A 477 5.56 -28.31 -8.95
CA LEU A 477 5.59 -27.91 -7.55
C LEU A 477 4.96 -29.00 -6.67
N ARG A 478 5.77 -29.70 -5.88
CA ARG A 478 5.35 -30.78 -4.98
C ARG A 478 5.46 -30.34 -3.53
N TRP A 479 4.39 -29.75 -3.00
CA TRP A 479 4.39 -29.21 -1.64
C TRP A 479 4.66 -30.29 -0.59
N GLY A 480 5.59 -30.00 0.34
CA GLY A 480 6.00 -30.96 1.37
C GLY A 480 6.88 -32.12 0.86
N ALA A 481 7.52 -32.01 -0.32
CA ALA A 481 8.51 -33.00 -0.74
C ALA A 481 9.71 -33.06 0.23
N SER A 482 10.40 -34.19 0.24
CA SER A 482 11.52 -34.48 1.15
C SER A 482 12.78 -33.66 0.88
N THR A 483 12.93 -33.11 -0.33
CA THR A 483 14.07 -32.24 -0.70
C THR A 483 13.58 -31.04 -1.51
N SER A 484 14.37 -29.96 -1.58
CA SER A 484 14.04 -28.78 -2.38
C SER A 484 13.96 -29.10 -3.87
N GLU A 485 14.81 -29.99 -4.37
CA GLU A 485 14.83 -30.39 -5.77
C GLU A 485 13.53 -31.10 -6.17
N LEU A 486 13.03 -32.00 -5.32
CA LEU A 486 11.74 -32.66 -5.53
C LEU A 486 10.56 -31.71 -5.33
N ARG A 487 10.71 -30.71 -4.43
CA ARG A 487 9.68 -29.72 -4.14
C ARG A 487 9.49 -28.80 -5.35
N GLY A 488 10.56 -28.27 -5.92
CA GLY A 488 10.54 -27.23 -6.97
C GLY A 488 10.31 -25.80 -6.43
N PRO A 489 10.69 -24.74 -7.15
CA PRO A 489 10.50 -23.36 -6.67
C PRO A 489 9.07 -22.87 -6.85
N VAL A 490 8.65 -21.90 -6.02
CA VAL A 490 7.44 -21.10 -6.28
C VAL A 490 7.82 -19.97 -7.24
N VAL A 491 7.12 -19.91 -8.38
CA VAL A 491 7.44 -18.99 -9.47
C VAL A 491 6.17 -18.27 -9.91
N ALA A 492 6.11 -16.97 -9.62
CA ALA A 492 5.04 -16.04 -9.98
C ALA A 492 5.54 -14.96 -10.96
N THR A 493 6.41 -15.37 -11.90
CA THR A 493 7.05 -14.50 -12.88
C THR A 493 6.06 -13.85 -13.86
N LEU A 494 6.43 -12.65 -14.31
CA LEU A 494 5.75 -11.90 -15.37
C LEU A 494 6.44 -12.03 -16.73
N THR A 495 7.75 -12.33 -16.74
CA THR A 495 8.57 -12.29 -17.94
C THR A 495 8.74 -13.65 -18.61
N LYS A 496 8.61 -14.73 -17.84
CA LYS A 496 8.83 -16.11 -18.31
C LYS A 496 7.63 -16.99 -17.96
N PRO A 497 6.43 -16.70 -18.52
CA PRO A 497 5.18 -17.33 -18.10
C PRO A 497 5.17 -18.85 -18.24
N GLN A 498 6.05 -19.44 -19.06
CA GLN A 498 6.24 -20.88 -19.17
C GLN A 498 6.71 -21.55 -17.86
N PHE A 499 7.40 -20.81 -16.98
CA PHE A 499 7.87 -21.33 -15.70
C PHE A 499 6.91 -21.06 -14.53
N ARG A 500 5.84 -20.31 -14.78
CA ARG A 500 4.91 -19.89 -13.73
C ARG A 500 4.12 -21.09 -13.17
N ASN A 501 4.03 -21.17 -11.85
CA ASN A 501 3.25 -22.20 -11.14
C ASN A 501 2.42 -21.63 -9.96
N ALA A 502 2.32 -20.31 -9.84
CA ALA A 502 1.57 -19.62 -8.80
C ALA A 502 0.58 -18.58 -9.35
N ILE A 503 -0.48 -18.32 -8.59
CA ILE A 503 -1.45 -17.23 -8.82
C ILE A 503 -0.91 -15.96 -8.14
N GLY A 504 -1.11 -14.79 -8.76
CA GLY A 504 -0.57 -13.52 -8.30
C GLY A 504 0.81 -13.20 -8.89
N VAL A 505 1.61 -12.39 -8.20
CA VAL A 505 2.95 -11.96 -8.62
C VAL A 505 3.88 -11.95 -7.42
N HIS A 506 5.19 -12.03 -7.68
CA HIS A 506 6.17 -11.73 -6.63
C HIS A 506 6.00 -10.28 -6.13
N SER A 507 6.33 -10.04 -4.86
CA SER A 507 6.19 -8.73 -4.20
C SER A 507 4.75 -8.27 -3.91
N GLY A 508 3.74 -9.11 -4.22
CA GLY A 508 2.37 -8.96 -3.72
C GLY A 508 1.77 -7.55 -3.88
N ALA A 509 1.45 -6.90 -2.76
CA ALA A 509 0.84 -5.57 -2.74
C ALA A 509 1.74 -4.46 -3.34
N THR A 510 3.06 -4.65 -3.37
CA THR A 510 3.96 -3.66 -3.98
C THR A 510 3.98 -3.72 -5.50
N ALA A 511 3.34 -4.73 -6.11
CA ALA A 511 3.21 -4.82 -7.57
C ALA A 511 2.50 -3.61 -8.18
N VAL A 512 1.55 -2.98 -7.46
CA VAL A 512 0.91 -1.73 -7.90
C VAL A 512 1.91 -0.57 -7.89
N HIS A 513 2.75 -0.46 -6.86
CA HIS A 513 3.81 0.55 -6.81
C HIS A 513 4.81 0.35 -7.96
N ARG A 514 5.25 -0.90 -8.17
CA ARG A 514 6.08 -1.25 -9.32
C ARG A 514 5.40 -0.89 -10.65
N ALA A 515 4.11 -1.16 -10.81
CA ALA A 515 3.36 -0.82 -12.01
C ALA A 515 3.38 0.69 -12.29
N THR A 516 3.17 1.51 -11.27
CA THR A 516 3.25 2.96 -11.43
C THR A 516 4.66 3.44 -11.77
N ALA A 517 5.71 2.83 -11.19
CA ALA A 517 7.09 3.15 -11.55
C ALA A 517 7.38 2.81 -13.03
N VAL A 518 6.86 1.68 -13.53
CA VAL A 518 6.96 1.31 -14.95
C VAL A 518 6.18 2.27 -15.84
N ALA A 519 4.95 2.66 -15.46
CA ALA A 519 4.12 3.60 -16.21
C ALA A 519 4.75 4.99 -16.31
N LYS A 520 5.48 5.41 -15.26
CA LYS A 520 6.26 6.66 -15.21
C LYS A 520 7.59 6.57 -15.97
N GLY A 521 7.94 5.40 -16.52
CA GLY A 521 9.22 5.17 -17.20
C GLY A 521 10.44 5.09 -16.27
N LEU A 522 10.25 4.96 -14.96
CA LEU A 522 11.33 4.87 -13.96
C LEU A 522 11.96 3.49 -13.89
N LEU A 523 11.25 2.46 -14.38
CA LEU A 523 11.69 1.07 -14.31
C LEU A 523 11.28 0.32 -15.59
N PRO A 524 12.17 -0.48 -16.21
CA PRO A 524 11.78 -1.39 -17.28
C PRO A 524 10.83 -2.48 -16.75
N ALA A 525 9.70 -2.70 -17.45
CA ALA A 525 8.64 -3.63 -17.06
C ALA A 525 9.15 -5.04 -16.68
N GLY A 526 10.11 -5.57 -17.44
CA GLY A 526 10.63 -6.93 -17.30
C GLY A 526 11.88 -7.07 -16.44
N ARG A 527 12.33 -6.05 -15.71
CA ARG A 527 13.57 -6.14 -14.91
C ARG A 527 13.33 -6.99 -13.64
N PRO A 528 13.93 -8.18 -13.48
CA PRO A 528 13.84 -8.95 -12.24
C PRO A 528 14.69 -8.29 -11.13
N LEU A 529 14.54 -8.79 -9.90
CA LEU A 529 15.42 -8.41 -8.81
C LEU A 529 16.83 -8.98 -9.04
N GLU A 530 17.86 -8.21 -8.72
CA GLU A 530 19.24 -8.70 -8.67
C GLU A 530 19.51 -9.33 -7.30
N LEU A 531 19.82 -10.63 -7.31
CA LEU A 531 19.97 -11.44 -6.10
C LEU A 531 21.44 -11.65 -5.68
N ALA A 532 22.40 -11.20 -6.48
CA ALA A 532 23.80 -11.24 -6.09
C ALA A 532 24.02 -10.48 -4.77
N SER A 533 24.69 -11.15 -3.83
CA SER A 533 25.00 -10.64 -2.49
C SER A 533 23.80 -10.34 -1.57
N THR A 534 22.58 -10.79 -1.90
CA THR A 534 21.38 -10.53 -1.06
C THR A 534 21.03 -11.66 -0.09
N GLN A 535 21.82 -12.75 -0.07
CA GLN A 535 21.51 -13.98 0.68
C GLN A 535 21.28 -13.71 2.18
N PRO A 536 20.49 -14.54 2.89
CA PRO A 536 20.33 -14.46 4.34
C PRO A 536 21.64 -14.33 5.11
N MET A 537 21.69 -13.46 6.11
CA MET A 537 22.85 -13.39 7.04
C MET A 537 22.87 -14.52 8.06
N VAL A 538 21.73 -15.18 8.25
CA VAL A 538 21.54 -16.29 9.18
C VAL A 538 20.75 -17.37 8.45
N ARG A 539 21.22 -18.61 8.53
CA ARG A 539 20.53 -19.76 7.94
C ARG A 539 19.48 -20.29 8.91
N ILE A 540 18.26 -20.44 8.44
CA ILE A 540 17.16 -21.12 9.15
C ILE A 540 16.82 -22.38 8.36
N GLY A 541 16.82 -23.53 9.03
CA GLY A 541 16.48 -24.81 8.43
C GLY A 541 17.48 -25.36 7.38
N PRO A 542 17.07 -26.38 6.61
CA PRO A 542 15.72 -26.95 6.59
C PRO A 542 15.38 -27.71 7.88
N HIS A 543 14.09 -27.72 8.25
CA HIS A 543 13.57 -28.48 9.38
C HIS A 543 12.58 -29.55 8.90
N PRO A 544 12.40 -30.68 9.61
CA PRO A 544 11.45 -31.73 9.22
C PRO A 544 10.03 -31.23 8.91
N ALA A 545 9.58 -30.16 9.58
CA ALA A 545 8.26 -29.57 9.34
C ALA A 545 8.09 -28.97 7.92
N TRP A 546 9.18 -28.61 7.24
CA TRP A 546 9.16 -28.06 5.88
C TRP A 546 8.79 -29.11 4.83
N MET A 547 9.10 -30.38 5.13
CA MET A 547 8.83 -31.54 4.29
C MET A 547 7.49 -32.21 4.65
N HIS A 548 6.62 -31.52 5.39
CA HIS A 548 5.30 -32.03 5.73
C HIS A 548 4.23 -31.27 4.94
N PRO A 549 3.34 -31.94 4.18
CA PRO A 549 2.43 -31.28 3.23
C PRO A 549 1.45 -30.30 3.88
N GLU A 550 1.21 -30.43 5.18
CA GLU A 550 0.17 -29.68 5.90
C GLU A 550 0.67 -28.81 7.06
N ARG A 551 1.93 -28.96 7.51
CA ARG A 551 2.42 -28.21 8.68
C ARG A 551 2.66 -26.75 8.35
N ILE A 552 3.21 -26.49 7.17
CA ILE A 552 3.49 -25.16 6.64
C ILE A 552 2.68 -24.99 5.36
N VAL A 553 1.68 -24.11 5.37
CA VAL A 553 0.75 -23.91 4.23
C VAL A 553 0.55 -22.44 3.87
N SER A 554 1.06 -21.51 4.68
CA SER A 554 0.86 -20.06 4.55
C SER A 554 2.13 -19.26 4.21
N ILE A 555 3.29 -19.93 4.15
CA ILE A 555 4.59 -19.36 3.77
C ILE A 555 5.36 -20.37 2.91
N ASP A 556 6.27 -19.89 2.05
CA ASP A 556 7.26 -20.76 1.39
C ASP A 556 8.54 -20.82 2.24
N PRO A 557 8.79 -21.92 2.97
CA PRO A 557 9.98 -22.01 3.82
C PRO A 557 11.30 -22.04 3.03
N TRP A 558 11.28 -22.46 1.75
CA TRP A 558 12.46 -22.43 0.88
C TRP A 558 12.70 -21.05 0.26
N GLY A 559 11.77 -20.12 0.43
CA GLY A 559 11.81 -18.76 -0.12
C GLY A 559 12.90 -17.87 0.49
N ALA A 560 13.61 -18.30 1.53
CA ALA A 560 14.69 -17.51 2.15
C ALA A 560 16.00 -17.54 1.35
N ASN A 561 16.28 -18.62 0.62
CA ASN A 561 17.51 -18.77 -0.14
C ASN A 561 17.27 -19.57 -1.42
N VAL A 562 16.59 -18.92 -2.37
CA VAL A 562 16.10 -19.56 -3.60
C VAL A 562 17.22 -20.00 -4.54
N LEU A 563 18.35 -19.28 -4.57
CA LEU A 563 19.49 -19.62 -5.43
C LEU A 563 20.16 -20.92 -4.97
N ASP A 564 20.39 -21.06 -3.66
CA ASP A 564 21.01 -22.26 -3.10
C ASP A 564 20.02 -23.44 -3.04
N ALA A 565 18.73 -23.16 -2.83
CA ALA A 565 17.70 -24.21 -2.77
C ALA A 565 17.36 -24.80 -4.15
N PHE A 566 17.49 -24.01 -5.22
CA PHE A 566 17.08 -24.39 -6.57
C PHE A 566 18.14 -24.06 -7.65
N PRO A 567 19.39 -24.53 -7.52
CA PRO A 567 20.49 -24.17 -8.42
C PRO A 567 20.20 -24.56 -9.88
N LEU A 568 19.62 -25.73 -10.13
CA LEU A 568 19.24 -26.17 -11.48
C LEU A 568 18.15 -25.28 -12.11
N ALA A 569 17.25 -24.72 -11.30
CA ALA A 569 16.26 -23.77 -11.79
C ALA A 569 16.92 -22.44 -12.17
N ALA A 570 17.87 -21.97 -11.36
CA ALA A 570 18.67 -20.79 -11.67
C ALA A 570 19.48 -20.96 -12.97
N GLU A 571 20.15 -22.10 -13.17
CA GLU A 571 20.89 -22.43 -14.40
C GLU A 571 19.99 -22.44 -15.65
N ARG A 572 18.74 -22.91 -15.52
CA ARG A 572 17.73 -22.87 -16.59
C ARG A 572 17.14 -21.46 -16.82
N GLY A 573 17.60 -20.47 -16.07
CA GLY A 573 17.12 -19.09 -16.15
C GLY A 573 15.70 -18.91 -15.63
N VAL A 574 15.24 -19.73 -14.69
CA VAL A 574 13.96 -19.48 -14.00
C VAL A 574 14.09 -18.18 -13.20
N ASP A 575 13.07 -17.33 -13.29
CA ASP A 575 12.97 -16.09 -12.50
C ASP A 575 12.59 -16.44 -11.06
N LEU A 576 13.60 -16.75 -10.26
CA LEU A 576 13.47 -17.05 -8.83
C LEU A 576 13.46 -15.75 -8.04
N GLN A 577 12.50 -15.58 -7.14
CA GLN A 577 12.48 -14.45 -6.21
C GLN A 577 12.25 -14.91 -4.77
N PRO A 578 13.04 -14.41 -3.80
CA PRO A 578 12.81 -14.69 -2.39
C PRO A 578 11.44 -14.18 -1.92
N SER A 579 10.72 -15.01 -1.16
CA SER A 579 9.52 -14.58 -0.41
C SER A 579 9.82 -14.39 1.08
N ILE A 580 11.06 -14.67 1.51
CA ILE A 580 11.54 -14.49 2.87
C ILE A 580 12.91 -13.81 2.79
N ALA A 581 13.13 -12.78 3.59
CA ALA A 581 14.46 -12.21 3.78
C ALA A 581 14.80 -12.16 5.27
N ILE A 582 16.04 -12.55 5.60
CA ILE A 582 16.50 -12.67 6.99
C ILE A 582 17.69 -11.74 7.18
N ALA A 583 17.55 -10.82 8.13
CA ALA A 583 18.56 -9.84 8.48
C ALA A 583 18.82 -9.84 9.98
N ARG A 584 20.05 -9.51 10.40
CA ARG A 584 20.31 -9.22 11.82
C ARG A 584 19.75 -7.85 12.18
N ALA A 585 19.38 -7.67 13.44
CA ALA A 585 18.78 -6.43 13.94
C ALA A 585 19.29 -6.09 15.33
N ASP A 586 19.40 -4.79 15.56
CA ASP A 586 19.69 -4.18 16.84
C ASP A 586 18.47 -3.30 17.13
N LEU A 587 17.79 -3.58 18.24
CA LEU A 587 16.46 -3.04 18.54
C LEU A 587 16.49 -2.25 19.85
N ALA A 588 16.21 -0.94 19.76
CA ALA A 588 16.14 -0.04 20.89
C ALA A 588 14.68 0.18 21.31
N ILE A 589 14.15 -0.73 22.13
CA ILE A 589 12.75 -0.72 22.60
C ILE A 589 12.67 0.03 23.94
N ALA A 590 11.81 1.04 24.03
CA ALA A 590 11.69 1.89 25.22
C ALA A 590 11.33 1.10 26.48
N GLU A 591 10.39 0.17 26.37
CA GLU A 591 9.92 -0.69 27.46
C GLU A 591 11.00 -1.66 27.95
N ILE A 592 11.93 -2.07 27.08
CA ILE A 592 13.09 -2.89 27.47
C ILE A 592 14.07 -2.07 28.29
N ARG A 593 14.35 -0.82 27.88
CA ARG A 593 15.19 0.10 28.65
C ARG A 593 14.60 0.36 30.05
N GLU A 594 13.30 0.60 30.11
CA GLU A 594 12.59 0.76 31.40
C GLU A 594 12.71 -0.51 32.26
N ALA A 595 12.54 -1.70 31.66
CA ALA A 595 12.64 -2.97 32.36
C ALA A 595 14.05 -3.23 32.90
N VAL A 596 15.11 -2.87 32.16
CA VAL A 596 16.49 -2.92 32.64
C VAL A 596 16.69 -1.96 33.81
N SER A 597 16.26 -0.70 33.67
CA SER A 597 16.37 0.31 34.74
C SER A 597 15.62 -0.08 36.01
N ALA A 598 14.52 -0.81 35.89
CA ALA A 598 13.73 -1.30 37.02
C ALA A 598 14.25 -2.64 37.59
N GLY A 599 15.36 -3.17 37.08
CA GLY A 599 15.92 -4.45 37.51
C GLY A 599 15.07 -5.68 37.12
N ARG A 600 14.08 -5.51 36.23
CA ARG A 600 13.21 -6.59 35.73
C ARG A 600 13.92 -7.46 34.68
N LEU A 601 14.90 -6.91 33.98
CA LEU A 601 15.71 -7.62 32.99
C LEU A 601 17.20 -7.52 33.35
N ARG A 602 17.90 -8.63 33.16
CA ARG A 602 19.35 -8.71 33.35
C ARG A 602 20.06 -8.47 32.02
N VAL A 603 21.03 -7.56 32.03
CA VAL A 603 21.99 -7.37 30.94
C VAL A 603 22.95 -8.56 30.90
N ASP A 604 23.15 -9.14 29.72
CA ASP A 604 24.06 -10.29 29.51
C ASP A 604 25.17 -10.00 28.47
N GLY A 605 25.09 -8.87 27.75
CA GLY A 605 26.04 -8.46 26.72
C GLY A 605 25.93 -9.21 25.40
N SER A 606 25.13 -10.28 25.32
CA SER A 606 24.99 -11.14 24.14
C SER A 606 23.64 -11.01 23.43
N VAL A 607 22.55 -10.96 24.19
CA VAL A 607 21.18 -10.72 23.73
C VAL A 607 20.74 -9.32 24.09
N LEU A 608 21.12 -8.84 25.28
CA LEU A 608 20.79 -7.51 25.78
C LEU A 608 22.08 -6.78 26.17
N THR A 609 22.37 -5.68 25.47
CA THR A 609 23.56 -4.87 25.71
C THR A 609 23.44 -4.01 26.97
N ALA A 610 24.57 -3.44 27.41
CA ALA A 610 24.60 -2.45 28.48
C ALA A 610 23.73 -1.21 28.18
N ASP A 611 23.59 -0.87 26.90
CA ASP A 611 22.75 0.24 26.43
C ASP A 611 21.27 -0.14 26.27
N SER A 612 20.86 -1.31 26.79
CA SER A 612 19.50 -1.86 26.66
C SER A 612 19.05 -2.09 25.21
N VAL A 613 19.99 -2.39 24.32
CA VAL A 613 19.71 -2.76 22.93
C VAL A 613 19.56 -4.28 22.83
N VAL A 614 18.49 -4.74 22.16
CA VAL A 614 18.27 -6.16 21.92
C VAL A 614 18.94 -6.57 20.62
N HIS A 615 19.88 -7.50 20.69
CA HIS A 615 20.49 -8.14 19.54
C HIS A 615 19.65 -9.33 19.08
N GLY A 616 19.31 -9.37 17.79
CA GLY A 616 18.45 -10.41 17.26
C GLY A 616 18.52 -10.61 15.75
N VAL A 617 17.58 -11.42 15.27
CA VAL A 617 17.36 -11.73 13.86
C VAL A 617 15.91 -11.41 13.55
N LYS A 618 15.68 -10.70 12.45
CA LYS A 618 14.35 -10.40 11.92
C LYS A 618 14.14 -11.07 10.57
N CYS A 619 12.92 -11.51 10.33
CA CYS A 619 12.51 -12.15 9.09
C CYS A 619 11.34 -11.36 8.48
N ALA A 620 11.55 -10.81 7.29
CA ALA A 620 10.47 -10.30 6.46
C ALA A 620 9.89 -11.48 5.68
N ILE A 621 8.56 -11.62 5.67
CA ILE A 621 7.88 -12.75 5.04
C ILE A 621 6.72 -12.26 4.18
N GLU A 622 6.80 -12.52 2.88
CA GLU A 622 5.67 -12.45 1.98
C GLU A 622 4.87 -13.77 2.05
N PRO A 623 3.55 -13.70 2.25
CA PRO A 623 2.73 -14.90 2.38
C PRO A 623 2.64 -15.67 1.06
N VAL A 624 2.83 -16.98 1.13
CA VAL A 624 2.65 -17.91 -0.01
C VAL A 624 1.72 -19.03 0.44
N TRP A 625 0.54 -19.11 -0.19
CA TRP A 625 -0.51 -20.03 0.24
C TRP A 625 -0.53 -21.30 -0.62
N HIS A 626 -0.32 -22.44 0.02
CA HIS A 626 -0.63 -23.74 -0.56
C HIS A 626 -2.14 -23.97 -0.45
N LEU A 627 -2.90 -23.64 -1.50
CA LEU A 627 -4.37 -23.62 -1.48
C LEU A 627 -5.02 -24.92 -0.98
N PRO A 628 -4.59 -26.14 -1.37
CA PRO A 628 -5.12 -27.38 -0.78
C PRO A 628 -4.91 -27.45 0.74
N GLY A 629 -3.73 -27.05 1.21
CA GLY A 629 -3.37 -27.03 2.63
C GLY A 629 -4.13 -25.98 3.42
N ILE A 630 -4.34 -24.79 2.86
CA ILE A 630 -5.17 -23.72 3.45
C ILE A 630 -6.63 -24.20 3.53
N ALA A 631 -7.19 -24.71 2.44
CA ALA A 631 -8.56 -25.22 2.42
C ALA A 631 -8.77 -26.26 3.54
N LYS A 632 -7.87 -27.24 3.64
CA LYS A 632 -7.89 -28.24 4.71
C LYS A 632 -7.80 -27.61 6.12
N ARG A 633 -6.89 -26.65 6.34
CA ARG A 633 -6.70 -25.96 7.63
C ARG A 633 -7.97 -25.24 8.08
N PHE A 634 -8.74 -24.72 7.14
CA PHE A 634 -10.00 -24.00 7.41
C PHE A 634 -11.25 -24.89 7.34
N GLY A 635 -11.11 -26.19 7.09
CA GLY A 635 -12.25 -27.11 6.96
C GLY A 635 -13.08 -26.88 5.69
N LEU A 636 -12.45 -26.39 4.63
CA LEU A 636 -13.08 -26.03 3.35
C LEU A 636 -12.64 -27.01 2.24
N THR A 637 -13.44 -27.08 1.17
CA THR A 637 -12.95 -27.63 -0.10
C THR A 637 -12.10 -26.57 -0.82
N GLU A 638 -11.15 -27.01 -1.65
CA GLU A 638 -10.34 -26.08 -2.45
C GLU A 638 -11.22 -25.25 -3.41
N VAL A 639 -12.29 -25.84 -3.95
CA VAL A 639 -13.26 -25.15 -4.82
C VAL A 639 -13.94 -24.01 -4.06
N THR A 640 -14.43 -24.27 -2.85
CA THR A 640 -15.05 -23.25 -2.00
C THR A 640 -14.09 -22.12 -1.66
N LEU A 641 -12.84 -22.47 -1.32
CA LEU A 641 -11.80 -21.48 -1.03
C LEU A 641 -11.54 -20.59 -2.25
N ARG A 642 -11.30 -21.18 -3.43
CA ARG A 642 -11.04 -20.45 -4.68
C ARG A 642 -12.21 -19.57 -5.09
N GLN A 643 -13.42 -20.09 -5.01
CA GLN A 643 -14.62 -19.33 -5.32
C GLN A 643 -14.76 -18.11 -4.41
N SER A 644 -14.58 -18.28 -3.09
CA SER A 644 -14.65 -17.16 -2.15
C SER A 644 -13.56 -16.12 -2.42
N LEU A 645 -12.32 -16.58 -2.68
CA LEU A 645 -11.22 -15.70 -3.05
C LEU A 645 -11.57 -14.88 -4.28
N PHE A 646 -11.99 -15.52 -5.38
CA PHE A 646 -12.36 -14.83 -6.62
C PHE A 646 -13.47 -13.78 -6.39
N GLU A 647 -14.56 -14.19 -5.75
CA GLU A 647 -15.74 -13.33 -5.62
C GLU A 647 -15.52 -12.16 -4.67
N GLN A 648 -14.95 -12.40 -3.49
CA GLN A 648 -14.85 -11.40 -2.42
C GLN A 648 -13.72 -10.40 -2.66
N THR A 649 -12.80 -10.73 -3.57
CA THR A 649 -11.73 -9.84 -4.00
C THR A 649 -12.10 -9.03 -5.24
N GLY A 650 -13.31 -9.18 -5.77
CA GLY A 650 -13.74 -8.45 -6.96
C GLY A 650 -13.12 -8.99 -8.25
N GLY A 651 -12.84 -10.30 -8.30
CA GLY A 651 -12.32 -11.01 -9.47
C GLY A 651 -10.79 -11.14 -9.53
N MET A 652 -10.07 -10.84 -8.44
CA MET A 652 -8.61 -10.75 -8.44
C MET A 652 -7.86 -12.09 -8.56
N TYR A 653 -8.39 -13.16 -7.95
CA TYR A 653 -7.66 -14.41 -7.68
C TYR A 653 -8.31 -15.66 -8.24
#